data_AF-A0A8T5DU46-F1
#
_entry.id   AF-A0A8T5DU46-F1
#
_cell.length_a   1.000
_cell.length_b   1.000
_cell.length_c   1.000
_cell.angle_alpha   90.00
_cell.angle_beta   90.00
_cell.angle_gamma   90.00
#
_symmetry.space_group_name_H-M   'P 1'
#
loop_
_entity.id
_entity.type
_entity.pdbx_description
1 polymer ?
#
loop_
_entity_poly.entity_id
_entity_poly.type
_entity_poly.pdbx_seq_one_letter_code
_entity_poly.pdbx_strand_id
1 'polypeptide(L)'
;MQFQSFWNSGWIYNVSQTGHIQSWLYPSSSRYSELYDMTLHNLKPNTIMDDELLAPQDFLDLQVLWYLYQFSPDYVQGEYNSSHRDQGLIDLFTQNGQYTHADLMYVIDSQHEHMANVLPMYSELAAQGQIELTTTPYYHPIMPLLMMDGWTMEDGIRVNKEAWPEDVENHLVTGMDLFEAELGFRPTGMWPSEQAVSPTMVEPVSDVGIQWMVTDEELLKQSTDISGNLIDVEDAKNLATPWVATGEDGGEVAVIFRDRVISDRIAFQYGTMTPEAAVSDFISYLDNIRQQLIDAGEDPSEHLLTVALDGENWMFMSEFQHQDNARPFMEEWYSRLATHPTVITTTPTEFLTKNTTLPEIQTIGTGSWIDGTLRTWAGEAEESLGWQRLVEARGALVEFEQSNPTHSGLDNAWESLYIAEGSDWFWWYGLDQDSGYDENWDTLFKVHLSNIYQAVNMELPPYLQDLWTGAATPVTPYGGIIEPMIDGIALPGEWDGAAKYDAPVDGGDFDIDEFYVGYDSSNVFLRIDTETPEMLASVDRESSNDAPDLAIYFMQPNAVNFNEVETNFRTYYGNQILGFPAKYMVSFDFDTLREDGRAKWNLFTAKGKSGDQEQWVLTGSSSLGNCAAQDVYEFMIPWAEIGLAPRYTTRVKVVSSWAESLSYGDGIDMEVAPPAPAELILPDLEEWVTLLQLEDQIGDETGDGDYIYPLASDFATSGDGGLWDAQKVTIRQSAWNAQFIIEMGEMTDIWGLSNGFSHQIVQIYVDQGNTSFGNTEMLSGANAEIHPDWAWEVAISGTGEPGAVMSVQADTGSTSARGIDVSGDTSTNTIIFTVSKGVIGEDIPNYRYIIVIGSQDGFGTGKWRDVDATPTTWTLGGGENPASDDGVDYDPNIIDIILDGAGQQTMLSSYDVDGHIYAQLTGFEMPEIAQQIYGFKYVSSTSSTALLEWSTTKPASGRVDCITPNEPSVSTTLSQPWVGQGLTHAITMANLSSGVEYECQVFVDSLSSESVNFTTSTVVDTTAPDLLNLAVEVLEDGRARISWYTSESSTEQISLNQQIVYQDNFATKKNHQFTTEPLLNGEWNLEVVSLDASGNSNSSTAQFIVNIEGQDNQGDGQVDSTDSDDETSSVDSSTVIQIGLLVVILLLVVGFIRVRQSESSDDDKWS
;
A
#
# COMPACT_ATOMS: atom_id res chain seq x y z
N MET A 1 -23.25 7.30 -0.67
CA MET A 1 -23.68 6.92 -2.04
C MET A 1 -24.67 7.91 -2.68
N GLN A 2 -26.00 7.84 -2.52
CA GLN A 2 -26.95 8.73 -3.27
C GLN A 2 -26.68 10.23 -3.09
N PHE A 3 -26.37 10.68 -1.86
CA PHE A 3 -26.01 12.08 -1.59
C PHE A 3 -24.67 12.51 -2.19
N GLN A 4 -23.73 11.57 -2.31
CA GLN A 4 -22.42 11.81 -2.91
C GLN A 4 -22.53 11.87 -4.44
N SER A 5 -23.31 10.95 -5.04
CA SER A 5 -23.70 11.01 -6.46
C SER A 5 -24.41 12.33 -6.79
N PHE A 6 -25.30 12.80 -5.90
CA PHE A 6 -25.95 14.11 -6.03
C PHE A 6 -24.97 15.28 -6.09
N TRP A 7 -23.94 15.30 -5.23
CA TRP A 7 -22.91 16.34 -5.28
C TRP A 7 -21.97 16.22 -6.48
N ASN A 8 -21.67 15.00 -6.92
CA ASN A 8 -20.75 14.74 -8.02
C ASN A 8 -21.42 14.88 -9.41
N SER A 9 -22.73 15.08 -9.49
CA SER A 9 -23.47 15.23 -10.76
C SER A 9 -23.44 16.67 -11.30
N GLY A 10 -22.22 17.21 -11.51
CA GLY A 10 -21.94 18.57 -11.98
C GLY A 10 -22.74 19.03 -13.21
N TRP A 11 -22.99 18.07 -14.10
CA TRP A 11 -23.69 18.25 -15.36
C TRP A 11 -25.19 18.55 -15.23
N ILE A 12 -25.81 18.34 -14.05
CA ILE A 12 -27.26 18.53 -13.86
C ILE A 12 -27.58 19.95 -13.36
N TYR A 13 -26.79 20.51 -12.44
CA TYR A 13 -27.15 21.76 -11.75
C TYR A 13 -26.61 23.04 -12.41
N ASN A 14 -25.63 22.97 -13.31
CA ASN A 14 -25.10 24.14 -14.03
C ASN A 14 -25.70 24.31 -15.44
N VAL A 15 -27.01 24.09 -15.59
CA VAL A 15 -27.68 24.05 -16.89
C VAL A 15 -28.36 25.37 -17.22
N SER A 16 -28.05 25.93 -18.40
CA SER A 16 -28.78 27.07 -18.95
C SER A 16 -29.93 26.63 -19.86
N GLN A 17 -31.01 27.44 -19.91
CA GLN A 17 -32.20 27.15 -20.72
C GLN A 17 -31.91 27.10 -22.24
N THR A 18 -30.84 27.74 -22.72
CA THR A 18 -30.50 27.80 -24.15
C THR A 18 -29.00 27.85 -24.38
N GLY A 19 -28.51 27.16 -25.41
CA GLY A 19 -27.15 27.34 -25.92
C GLY A 19 -26.11 26.43 -25.27
N HIS A 20 -26.52 25.45 -24.47
CA HIS A 20 -25.65 24.41 -23.91
C HIS A 20 -26.16 23.01 -24.33
N ILE A 21 -25.26 22.03 -24.45
CA ILE A 21 -25.63 20.65 -24.82
C ILE A 21 -26.58 20.01 -23.81
N GLN A 22 -26.48 20.39 -22.53
CA GLN A 22 -27.36 19.93 -21.45
C GLN A 22 -28.66 20.74 -21.31
N SER A 23 -28.96 21.70 -22.20
CA SER A 23 -30.20 22.51 -22.11
C SER A 23 -31.49 21.67 -22.12
N TRP A 24 -31.40 20.42 -22.56
CA TRP A 24 -32.46 19.42 -22.55
C TRP A 24 -32.99 19.08 -21.13
N LEU A 25 -32.17 19.30 -20.09
CA LEU A 25 -32.52 19.09 -18.67
C LEU A 25 -33.46 20.16 -18.11
N TYR A 26 -33.64 21.29 -18.79
CA TYR A 26 -34.58 22.32 -18.35
C TYR A 26 -36.03 21.93 -18.70
N PRO A 27 -37.00 22.05 -17.78
CA PRO A 27 -36.96 22.81 -16.53
C PRO A 27 -36.61 22.03 -15.25
N SER A 28 -36.59 20.69 -15.25
CA SER A 28 -36.40 19.90 -14.02
C SER A 28 -35.10 20.24 -13.29
N SER A 29 -34.02 20.54 -14.03
CA SER A 29 -32.72 20.89 -13.45
C SER A 29 -32.78 22.12 -12.55
N SER A 30 -33.71 23.06 -12.79
CA SER A 30 -33.85 24.25 -11.95
C SER A 30 -34.10 23.89 -10.49
N ARG A 31 -34.93 22.88 -10.22
CA ARG A 31 -35.18 22.42 -8.85
C ARG A 31 -33.96 21.70 -8.28
N TYR A 32 -33.27 20.91 -9.10
CA TYR A 32 -32.05 20.23 -8.70
C TYR A 32 -30.95 21.21 -8.28
N SER A 33 -30.74 22.30 -9.05
CA SER A 33 -29.82 23.38 -8.71
C SER A 33 -30.17 24.07 -7.40
N GLU A 34 -31.45 24.36 -7.17
CA GLU A 34 -31.90 24.94 -5.89
C GLU A 34 -31.56 24.03 -4.70
N LEU A 35 -31.80 22.71 -4.84
CA LEU A 35 -31.48 21.73 -3.81
C LEU A 35 -29.97 21.62 -3.58
N TYR A 36 -29.17 21.69 -4.65
CA TYR A 36 -27.71 21.67 -4.57
C TYR A 36 -27.19 22.89 -3.80
N ASP A 37 -27.64 24.09 -4.17
CA ASP A 37 -27.27 25.34 -3.50
C ASP A 37 -27.65 25.33 -2.01
N MET A 38 -28.79 24.73 -1.67
CA MET A 38 -29.21 24.55 -0.27
C MET A 38 -28.24 23.70 0.54
N THR A 39 -27.47 22.80 -0.08
CA THR A 39 -26.55 21.87 0.61
C THR A 39 -25.08 22.32 0.64
N LEU A 40 -24.70 23.36 -0.10
CA LEU A 40 -23.31 23.86 -0.23
C LEU A 40 -22.62 24.25 1.08
N HIS A 41 -23.38 24.56 2.13
CA HIS A 41 -22.85 24.94 3.45
C HIS A 41 -22.32 23.75 4.28
N ASN A 42 -22.56 22.51 3.84
CA ASN A 42 -22.33 21.28 4.61
C ASN A 42 -21.18 20.40 4.09
N LEU A 43 -20.24 20.99 3.32
CA LEU A 43 -19.08 20.31 2.71
C LEU A 43 -18.00 19.82 3.70
N LYS A 44 -18.33 19.61 4.98
CA LYS A 44 -17.40 18.99 5.95
C LYS A 44 -17.80 17.52 6.16
N PRO A 45 -16.97 16.55 5.72
CA PRO A 45 -17.29 15.12 5.82
C PRO A 45 -17.68 14.67 7.23
N ASN A 46 -17.09 15.27 8.26
CA ASN A 46 -17.23 14.83 9.66
C ASN A 46 -18.57 15.19 10.33
N THR A 47 -19.48 15.93 9.68
CA THR A 47 -20.75 16.39 10.31
C THR A 47 -22.01 16.10 9.48
N ILE A 48 -21.89 15.45 8.32
CA ILE A 48 -23.01 15.23 7.38
C ILE A 48 -24.18 14.45 8.01
N MET A 49 -23.90 13.53 8.94
CA MET A 49 -24.93 12.65 9.51
C MET A 49 -25.72 13.27 10.67
N ASP A 50 -25.25 14.38 11.25
CA ASP A 50 -25.85 15.02 12.43
C ASP A 50 -26.69 16.28 12.10
N ASP A 51 -26.67 16.75 10.85
CA ASP A 51 -27.42 17.94 10.40
C ASP A 51 -28.71 17.58 9.63
N GLU A 52 -29.76 18.39 9.81
CA GLU A 52 -30.98 18.31 9.01
C GLU A 52 -30.72 18.90 7.61
N LEU A 53 -30.11 18.10 6.71
CA LEU A 53 -29.62 18.50 5.38
C LEU A 53 -30.69 19.15 4.48
N LEU A 54 -31.88 18.56 4.42
CA LEU A 54 -33.00 18.98 3.58
C LEU A 54 -34.32 18.70 4.31
N ALA A 55 -35.34 19.54 4.12
CA ALA A 55 -36.66 19.25 4.65
C ALA A 55 -37.27 18.02 3.93
N PRO A 56 -38.22 17.29 4.54
CA PRO A 56 -38.77 16.06 3.95
C PRO A 56 -39.30 16.20 2.51
N GLN A 57 -39.86 17.36 2.15
CA GLN A 57 -40.33 17.62 0.78
C GLN A 57 -39.18 17.86 -0.20
N ASP A 58 -38.12 18.55 0.24
CA ASP A 58 -36.93 18.80 -0.56
C ASP A 58 -36.17 17.49 -0.82
N PHE A 59 -36.13 16.60 0.18
CA PHE A 59 -35.57 15.27 0.04
C PHE A 59 -36.39 14.38 -0.91
N LEU A 60 -37.73 14.42 -0.83
CA LEU A 60 -38.58 13.72 -1.79
C LEU A 60 -38.40 14.25 -3.22
N ASP A 61 -38.29 15.58 -3.38
CA ASP A 61 -38.05 16.18 -4.69
C ASP A 61 -36.70 15.70 -5.26
N LEU A 62 -35.66 15.66 -4.43
CA LEU A 62 -34.35 15.12 -4.80
C LEU A 62 -34.45 13.64 -5.24
N GLN A 63 -35.15 12.80 -4.48
CA GLN A 63 -35.32 11.39 -4.82
C GLN A 63 -35.99 11.21 -6.19
N VAL A 64 -37.09 11.93 -6.45
CA VAL A 64 -37.80 11.82 -7.74
C VAL A 64 -36.93 12.27 -8.89
N LEU A 65 -36.22 13.40 -8.74
CA LEU A 65 -35.29 13.90 -9.75
C LEU A 65 -34.14 12.91 -10.01
N TRP A 66 -33.57 12.34 -8.95
CA TRP A 66 -32.49 11.36 -9.05
C TRP A 66 -32.89 10.15 -9.89
N TYR A 67 -34.08 9.58 -9.66
CA TYR A 67 -34.59 8.48 -10.47
C TYR A 67 -35.00 8.92 -11.89
N LEU A 68 -35.54 10.13 -12.06
CA LEU A 68 -35.89 10.65 -13.40
C LEU A 68 -34.65 10.81 -14.29
N TYR A 69 -33.52 11.25 -13.76
CA TYR A 69 -32.29 11.44 -14.52
C TYR A 69 -31.56 10.15 -14.91
N GLN A 70 -32.03 9.00 -14.45
CA GLN A 70 -31.53 7.69 -14.90
C GLN A 70 -32.27 7.18 -16.14
N PHE A 71 -33.33 7.85 -16.57
CA PHE A 71 -33.91 7.59 -17.89
C PHE A 71 -33.11 8.31 -18.96
N SER A 72 -32.99 7.64 -20.12
CA SER A 72 -32.48 8.31 -21.30
C SER A 72 -33.36 9.52 -21.68
N PRO A 73 -32.77 10.63 -22.16
CA PRO A 73 -33.46 11.87 -22.51
C PRO A 73 -34.69 11.65 -23.38
N ASP A 74 -34.59 10.80 -24.40
CA ASP A 74 -35.69 10.54 -25.32
C ASP A 74 -36.96 9.98 -24.67
N TYR A 75 -36.85 9.27 -23.54
CA TYR A 75 -38.02 8.79 -22.79
C TYR A 75 -38.71 9.93 -22.03
N VAL A 76 -37.92 10.74 -21.32
CA VAL A 76 -38.45 11.85 -20.50
C VAL A 76 -38.83 13.08 -21.32
N GLN A 77 -38.33 13.19 -22.55
CA GLN A 77 -38.73 14.21 -23.53
C GLN A 77 -39.83 13.70 -24.48
N GLY A 78 -40.02 12.38 -24.57
CA GLY A 78 -40.99 11.74 -25.45
C GLY A 78 -40.59 11.74 -26.92
N GLU A 79 -39.28 11.75 -27.19
CA GLU A 79 -38.66 11.82 -28.52
C GLU A 79 -38.28 10.44 -29.08
N TYR A 80 -38.26 9.39 -28.24
CA TYR A 80 -37.81 8.04 -28.65
C TYR A 80 -38.62 7.46 -29.83
N ASN A 81 -39.86 7.04 -29.56
CA ASN A 81 -40.83 6.69 -30.59
C ASN A 81 -42.25 6.73 -30.02
N SER A 82 -43.25 6.60 -30.90
CA SER A 82 -44.65 6.73 -30.47
C SER A 82 -45.18 5.58 -29.59
N SER A 83 -44.56 4.39 -29.61
CA SER A 83 -44.99 3.25 -28.80
C SER A 83 -44.40 3.26 -27.38
N HIS A 84 -43.30 3.99 -27.16
CA HIS A 84 -42.63 4.13 -25.87
C HIS A 84 -42.86 5.49 -25.20
N ARG A 85 -43.74 6.32 -25.76
CA ARG A 85 -44.01 7.66 -25.24
C ARG A 85 -44.85 7.59 -23.96
N ASP A 86 -44.22 7.89 -22.83
CA ASP A 86 -44.89 7.99 -21.53
C ASP A 86 -45.18 9.46 -21.18
N GLN A 87 -46.47 9.84 -21.21
CA GLN A 87 -46.85 11.22 -20.86
C GLN A 87 -46.63 11.54 -19.37
N GLY A 88 -46.73 10.56 -18.47
CA GLY A 88 -46.48 10.73 -17.05
C GLY A 88 -45.03 11.08 -16.78
N LEU A 89 -44.06 10.36 -17.36
CA LEU A 89 -42.64 10.68 -17.23
C LEU A 89 -42.32 12.07 -17.78
N ILE A 90 -42.89 12.44 -18.92
CA ILE A 90 -42.71 13.78 -19.53
C ILE A 90 -43.31 14.87 -18.63
N ASP A 91 -44.51 14.64 -18.09
CA ASP A 91 -45.16 15.59 -17.19
C ASP A 91 -44.35 15.79 -15.91
N LEU A 92 -43.79 14.71 -15.35
CA LEU A 92 -42.91 14.76 -14.18
C LEU A 92 -41.56 15.42 -14.49
N PHE A 93 -40.95 15.14 -15.63
CA PHE A 93 -39.70 15.79 -16.04
C PHE A 93 -39.88 17.29 -16.34
N THR A 94 -41.08 17.70 -16.75
CA THR A 94 -41.40 19.13 -16.94
C THR A 94 -41.90 19.80 -15.66
N GLN A 95 -42.25 19.02 -14.64
CA GLN A 95 -42.60 19.51 -13.31
C GLN A 95 -41.34 20.02 -12.60
N ASN A 96 -41.42 21.22 -12.01
CA ASN A 96 -40.28 21.86 -11.34
C ASN A 96 -40.42 21.74 -9.81
N GLY A 97 -40.40 20.50 -9.30
CA GLY A 97 -40.50 20.18 -7.86
C GLY A 97 -41.92 19.96 -7.32
N GLN A 98 -42.04 19.90 -5.99
CA GLN A 98 -43.29 19.57 -5.27
C GLN A 98 -43.86 18.21 -5.67
N TYR A 99 -42.98 17.22 -5.83
CA TYR A 99 -43.37 15.87 -6.16
C TYR A 99 -44.05 15.20 -4.98
N THR A 100 -44.88 14.21 -5.28
CA THR A 100 -45.57 13.40 -4.30
C THR A 100 -44.95 12.01 -4.23
N HIS A 101 -45.20 11.29 -3.14
CA HIS A 101 -44.77 9.89 -3.04
C HIS A 101 -45.37 9.02 -4.16
N ALA A 102 -46.54 9.37 -4.70
CA ALA A 102 -47.12 8.67 -5.84
C ALA A 102 -46.31 8.91 -7.13
N ASP A 103 -45.73 10.09 -7.30
CA ASP A 103 -44.85 10.40 -8.44
C ASP A 103 -43.55 9.60 -8.34
N LEU A 104 -42.96 9.50 -7.14
CA LEU A 104 -41.79 8.65 -6.90
C LEU A 104 -42.07 7.19 -7.27
N MET A 105 -43.19 6.64 -6.80
CA MET A 105 -43.57 5.26 -7.13
C MET A 105 -43.84 5.08 -8.62
N TYR A 106 -44.41 6.08 -9.30
CA TYR A 106 -44.60 6.04 -10.76
C TYR A 106 -43.26 5.91 -11.49
N VAL A 107 -42.28 6.75 -11.15
CA VAL A 107 -40.95 6.73 -11.78
C VAL A 107 -40.24 5.39 -11.54
N ILE A 108 -40.29 4.85 -10.31
CA ILE A 108 -39.72 3.55 -9.97
C ILE A 108 -40.41 2.40 -10.73
N ASP A 109 -41.75 2.41 -10.79
CA ASP A 109 -42.51 1.40 -11.53
C ASP A 109 -42.18 1.44 -13.03
N SER A 110 -42.06 2.63 -13.62
CA SER A 110 -41.60 2.80 -14.99
C SER A 110 -40.17 2.27 -15.17
N GLN A 111 -39.23 2.56 -14.27
CA GLN A 111 -37.85 2.04 -14.37
C GLN A 111 -37.84 0.51 -14.36
N HIS A 112 -38.60 -0.13 -13.46
CA HIS A 112 -38.74 -1.58 -13.44
C HIS A 112 -39.32 -2.13 -14.74
N GLU A 113 -40.32 -1.47 -15.34
CA GLU A 113 -40.88 -1.87 -16.64
C GLU A 113 -39.84 -1.80 -17.77
N HIS A 114 -39.02 -0.75 -17.80
CA HIS A 114 -37.95 -0.60 -18.78
C HIS A 114 -36.83 -1.62 -18.59
N MET A 115 -36.37 -1.84 -17.36
CA MET A 115 -35.34 -2.86 -17.05
C MET A 115 -35.82 -4.27 -17.39
N ALA A 116 -37.08 -4.60 -17.10
CA ALA A 116 -37.68 -5.89 -17.46
C ALA A 116 -37.74 -6.13 -18.97
N ASN A 117 -37.63 -5.09 -19.80
CA ASN A 117 -37.67 -5.18 -21.26
C ASN A 117 -36.29 -5.29 -21.93
N VAL A 118 -35.19 -5.23 -21.19
CA VAL A 118 -33.83 -5.28 -21.76
C VAL A 118 -33.56 -6.59 -22.50
N LEU A 119 -33.71 -7.75 -21.84
CA LEU A 119 -33.49 -9.06 -22.47
C LEU A 119 -34.50 -9.36 -23.60
N PRO A 120 -35.83 -9.11 -23.44
CA PRO A 120 -36.78 -9.23 -24.53
C PRO A 120 -36.42 -8.41 -25.77
N MET A 121 -35.93 -7.18 -25.58
CA MET A 121 -35.51 -6.31 -26.69
C MET A 121 -34.32 -6.92 -27.45
N TYR A 122 -33.29 -7.39 -26.75
CA TYR A 122 -32.17 -8.07 -27.39
C TYR A 122 -32.59 -9.35 -28.13
N SER A 123 -33.49 -10.15 -27.56
CA SER A 123 -34.06 -11.34 -28.23
C SER A 123 -34.81 -10.96 -29.52
N GLU A 124 -35.61 -9.88 -29.49
CA GLU A 124 -36.30 -9.39 -30.70
C GLU A 124 -35.33 -8.90 -31.77
N LEU A 125 -34.30 -8.14 -31.39
CA LEU A 125 -33.26 -7.65 -32.32
C LEU A 125 -32.49 -8.81 -32.96
N ALA A 126 -32.15 -9.84 -32.18
CA ALA A 126 -31.52 -11.06 -32.68
C ALA A 126 -32.44 -11.84 -33.63
N ALA A 127 -33.72 -12.00 -33.28
CA ALA A 127 -34.70 -12.67 -34.14
C ALA A 127 -34.94 -11.94 -35.48
N GLN A 128 -34.72 -10.63 -35.51
CA GLN A 128 -34.77 -9.81 -36.73
C GLN A 128 -33.47 -9.85 -37.54
N GLY A 129 -32.41 -10.45 -37.01
CA GLY A 129 -31.07 -10.49 -37.63
C GLY A 129 -30.34 -9.15 -37.61
N GLN A 130 -30.74 -8.23 -36.73
CA GLN A 130 -30.06 -6.93 -36.61
C GLN A 130 -28.78 -7.02 -35.78
N ILE A 131 -28.72 -7.97 -34.84
CA ILE A 131 -27.57 -8.27 -34.00
C ILE A 131 -27.38 -9.79 -33.90
N GLU A 132 -26.18 -10.21 -33.53
CA GLU A 132 -25.90 -11.56 -33.04
C GLU A 132 -25.52 -11.44 -31.56
N LEU A 133 -26.13 -12.28 -30.72
CA LEU A 133 -25.84 -12.32 -29.29
C LEU A 133 -24.89 -13.48 -29.01
N THR A 134 -23.79 -13.20 -28.31
CA THR A 134 -22.83 -14.18 -27.81
C THR A 134 -23.13 -14.56 -26.37
N THR A 135 -22.56 -15.66 -25.91
CA THR A 135 -22.48 -15.99 -24.48
C THR A 135 -21.04 -15.88 -23.96
N THR A 136 -20.85 -16.11 -22.68
CA THR A 136 -19.57 -16.20 -21.97
C THR A 136 -19.65 -17.37 -20.97
N PRO A 137 -18.53 -17.94 -20.50
CA PRO A 137 -18.54 -18.88 -19.38
C PRO A 137 -19.26 -18.30 -18.14
N TYR A 138 -20.03 -19.12 -17.43
CA TYR A 138 -21.11 -18.67 -16.53
C TYR A 138 -20.72 -17.59 -15.49
N TYR A 139 -19.66 -17.81 -14.70
CA TYR A 139 -19.15 -16.80 -13.74
C TYR A 139 -17.90 -16.08 -14.23
N HIS A 140 -17.70 -16.04 -15.54
CA HIS A 140 -16.57 -15.37 -16.17
C HIS A 140 -15.16 -15.81 -15.70
N PRO A 141 -14.86 -17.11 -15.48
CA PRO A 141 -13.51 -17.55 -15.11
C PRO A 141 -12.49 -17.41 -16.25
N ILE A 142 -11.22 -17.18 -15.91
CA ILE A 142 -10.10 -17.32 -16.85
C ILE A 142 -9.89 -18.81 -17.17
N MET A 143 -10.60 -19.32 -18.18
CA MET A 143 -10.57 -20.74 -18.56
C MET A 143 -9.15 -21.30 -18.73
N PRO A 144 -8.17 -20.60 -19.35
CA PRO A 144 -6.79 -21.08 -19.41
C PRO A 144 -6.18 -21.44 -18.03
N LEU A 145 -6.43 -20.62 -17.00
CA LEU A 145 -5.92 -20.86 -15.64
C LEU A 145 -6.61 -22.07 -14.99
N LEU A 146 -7.91 -22.27 -15.23
CA LEU A 146 -8.62 -23.47 -14.77
C LEU A 146 -8.07 -24.74 -15.45
N MET A 147 -7.76 -24.68 -16.75
CA MET A 147 -7.35 -25.83 -17.55
C MET A 147 -5.87 -26.19 -17.47
N MET A 148 -5.01 -25.30 -16.96
CA MET A 148 -3.58 -25.60 -16.81
C MET A 148 -3.26 -26.24 -15.45
N ASP A 149 -2.20 -27.06 -15.43
CA ASP A 149 -1.53 -27.44 -14.19
C ASP A 149 -0.78 -26.24 -13.62
N GLY A 150 -0.63 -26.21 -12.30
CA GLY A 150 -0.15 -25.06 -11.53
C GLY A 150 1.08 -24.34 -12.10
N TRP A 151 1.26 -23.09 -11.70
CA TRP A 151 2.24 -22.16 -12.27
C TRP A 151 3.10 -21.48 -11.20
N THR A 152 4.17 -20.84 -11.66
CA THR A 152 4.94 -19.84 -10.92
C THR A 152 5.21 -18.72 -11.91
N MET A 153 4.72 -17.52 -11.59
CA MET A 153 4.86 -16.34 -12.44
C MET A 153 5.93 -15.40 -11.85
N GLU A 154 5.84 -14.11 -12.13
CA GLU A 154 6.82 -13.08 -11.74
C GLU A 154 6.98 -12.92 -10.22
N ASP A 155 5.91 -13.13 -9.44
CA ASP A 155 5.92 -13.10 -7.97
C ASP A 155 6.78 -14.19 -7.29
N GLY A 156 7.17 -15.23 -8.04
CA GLY A 156 7.90 -16.39 -7.53
C GLY A 156 7.09 -17.33 -6.62
N ILE A 157 5.78 -17.11 -6.44
CA ILE A 157 4.91 -17.95 -5.61
C ILE A 157 4.36 -19.08 -6.46
N ARG A 158 4.49 -20.32 -5.96
CA ARG A 158 3.97 -21.50 -6.64
C ARG A 158 2.50 -21.71 -6.31
N VAL A 159 1.63 -21.68 -7.31
CA VAL A 159 0.26 -22.21 -7.20
C VAL A 159 0.30 -23.69 -7.56
N ASN A 160 0.00 -24.56 -6.59
CA ASN A 160 0.00 -26.01 -6.79
C ASN A 160 -1.42 -26.50 -7.11
N LYS A 161 -1.72 -26.65 -8.41
CA LYS A 161 -3.05 -27.00 -8.91
C LYS A 161 -2.96 -28.10 -9.97
N GLU A 162 -3.96 -28.98 -10.04
CA GLU A 162 -4.21 -29.85 -11.20
C GLU A 162 -5.19 -29.16 -12.17
N ALA A 163 -5.16 -29.47 -13.46
CA ALA A 163 -6.18 -28.98 -14.40
C ALA A 163 -7.62 -29.33 -13.96
N TRP A 164 -8.57 -28.40 -14.11
CA TRP A 164 -9.99 -28.54 -13.78
C TRP A 164 -10.90 -28.44 -15.03
N PRO A 165 -10.79 -29.39 -15.98
CA PRO A 165 -11.59 -29.36 -17.20
C PRO A 165 -13.09 -29.53 -16.95
N GLU A 166 -13.48 -30.27 -15.91
CA GLU A 166 -14.90 -30.48 -15.54
C GLU A 166 -15.56 -29.16 -15.09
N ASP A 167 -14.81 -28.28 -14.42
CA ASP A 167 -15.29 -26.98 -13.95
C ASP A 167 -15.52 -26.06 -15.15
N VAL A 168 -14.61 -26.05 -16.13
CA VAL A 168 -14.78 -25.34 -17.41
C VAL A 168 -15.97 -25.86 -18.20
N GLU A 169 -16.15 -27.18 -18.31
CA GLU A 169 -17.33 -27.78 -18.94
C GLU A 169 -18.62 -27.29 -18.27
N ASN A 170 -18.67 -27.27 -16.93
CA ASN A 170 -19.83 -26.79 -16.19
C ASN A 170 -20.11 -25.30 -16.42
N HIS A 171 -19.09 -24.43 -16.44
CA HIS A 171 -19.27 -23.01 -16.76
C HIS A 171 -19.82 -22.81 -18.17
N LEU A 172 -19.34 -23.57 -19.15
CA LEU A 172 -19.79 -23.50 -20.54
C LEU A 172 -21.23 -24.01 -20.68
N VAL A 173 -21.54 -25.20 -20.16
CA VAL A 173 -22.89 -25.78 -20.22
C VAL A 173 -23.90 -24.89 -19.50
N THR A 174 -23.57 -24.42 -18.29
CA THR A 174 -24.48 -23.59 -17.49
C THR A 174 -24.72 -22.24 -18.15
N GLY A 175 -23.68 -21.60 -18.70
CA GLY A 175 -23.82 -20.36 -19.47
C GLY A 175 -24.71 -20.54 -20.71
N MET A 176 -24.51 -21.62 -21.47
CA MET A 176 -25.34 -21.95 -22.63
C MET A 176 -26.81 -22.22 -22.26
N ASP A 177 -27.04 -22.94 -21.16
CA ASP A 177 -28.38 -23.29 -20.70
C ASP A 177 -29.13 -22.07 -20.14
N LEU A 178 -28.45 -21.21 -19.38
CA LEU A 178 -29.04 -19.96 -18.89
C LEU A 178 -29.39 -19.04 -20.06
N PHE A 179 -28.49 -18.88 -21.04
CA PHE A 179 -28.76 -18.10 -22.23
C PHE A 179 -30.00 -18.61 -22.97
N GLU A 180 -30.11 -19.91 -23.21
CA GLU A 180 -31.28 -20.50 -23.87
C GLU A 180 -32.57 -20.30 -23.07
N ALA A 181 -32.50 -20.40 -21.73
CA ALA A 181 -33.64 -20.21 -20.85
C ALA A 181 -34.17 -18.76 -20.89
N GLU A 182 -33.26 -17.77 -20.89
CA GLU A 182 -33.62 -16.35 -20.84
C GLU A 182 -33.96 -15.75 -22.22
N LEU A 183 -33.27 -16.17 -23.28
CA LEU A 183 -33.40 -15.57 -24.61
C LEU A 183 -34.15 -16.45 -25.62
N GLY A 184 -34.35 -17.73 -25.32
CA GLY A 184 -35.17 -18.68 -26.10
C GLY A 184 -34.50 -19.33 -27.30
N PHE A 185 -33.18 -19.17 -27.46
CA PHE A 185 -32.36 -19.83 -28.48
C PHE A 185 -30.94 -20.07 -27.96
N ARG A 186 -30.19 -21.03 -28.54
CA ARG A 186 -28.77 -21.24 -28.21
C ARG A 186 -27.87 -20.34 -29.04
N PRO A 187 -26.86 -19.68 -28.44
CA PRO A 187 -25.90 -18.86 -29.18
C PRO A 187 -24.90 -19.75 -29.92
N THR A 188 -24.33 -19.22 -31.00
CA THR A 188 -23.26 -19.88 -31.78
C THR A 188 -21.89 -19.24 -31.59
N GLY A 189 -21.85 -18.06 -30.98
CA GLY A 189 -20.66 -17.28 -30.69
C GLY A 189 -20.38 -17.18 -29.20
N MET A 190 -19.11 -17.12 -28.84
CA MET A 190 -18.66 -16.93 -27.46
C MET A 190 -17.66 -15.78 -27.35
N TRP A 191 -17.81 -14.98 -26.30
CA TRP A 191 -16.76 -14.14 -25.74
C TRP A 191 -16.07 -14.96 -24.64
N PRO A 192 -14.87 -15.51 -24.86
CA PRO A 192 -14.09 -16.07 -23.76
C PRO A 192 -13.85 -14.97 -22.72
N SER A 193 -13.88 -15.31 -21.43
CA SER A 193 -13.60 -14.35 -20.36
C SER A 193 -12.27 -13.66 -20.60
N GLU A 194 -12.28 -12.33 -20.65
CA GLU A 194 -11.09 -11.51 -20.95
C GLU A 194 -10.44 -11.85 -22.29
N GLN A 195 -11.23 -12.36 -23.24
CA GLN A 195 -10.73 -12.91 -24.50
C GLN A 195 -9.62 -13.95 -24.30
N ALA A 196 -9.56 -14.56 -23.12
CA ALA A 196 -8.48 -15.46 -22.73
C ALA A 196 -8.66 -16.82 -23.40
N VAL A 197 -7.62 -17.25 -24.10
CA VAL A 197 -7.62 -18.50 -24.87
C VAL A 197 -6.41 -19.37 -24.54
N SER A 198 -6.53 -20.66 -24.82
CA SER A 198 -5.45 -21.64 -24.78
C SER A 198 -5.77 -22.83 -25.70
N PRO A 199 -4.79 -23.64 -26.13
CA PRO A 199 -5.06 -24.83 -26.92
C PRO A 199 -6.04 -25.81 -26.26
N THR A 200 -5.94 -25.99 -24.94
CA THR A 200 -6.70 -27.00 -24.20
C THR A 200 -8.20 -26.70 -24.14
N MET A 201 -8.61 -25.43 -24.24
CA MET A 201 -10.03 -25.06 -24.14
C MET A 201 -10.81 -25.18 -25.45
N VAL A 202 -10.16 -25.38 -26.59
CA VAL A 202 -10.85 -25.42 -27.90
C VAL A 202 -11.86 -26.57 -27.97
N GLU A 203 -11.51 -27.76 -27.46
CA GLU A 203 -12.41 -28.91 -27.49
C GLU A 203 -13.66 -28.69 -26.61
N PRO A 204 -13.56 -28.35 -25.29
CA PRO A 204 -14.74 -28.06 -24.47
C PRO A 204 -15.66 -26.99 -25.04
N VAL A 205 -15.10 -25.95 -25.66
CA VAL A 205 -15.88 -24.88 -26.33
C VAL A 205 -16.67 -25.44 -27.50
N SER A 206 -16.03 -26.27 -28.34
CA SER A 206 -16.71 -26.88 -29.48
C SER A 206 -17.79 -27.89 -29.06
N ASP A 207 -17.58 -28.62 -27.96
CA ASP A 207 -18.48 -29.66 -27.45
C ASP A 207 -19.84 -29.11 -27.03
N VAL A 208 -19.87 -27.89 -26.48
CA VAL A 208 -21.12 -27.20 -26.12
C VAL A 208 -21.85 -26.57 -27.32
N GLY A 209 -21.27 -26.67 -28.52
CA GLY A 209 -21.86 -26.24 -29.79
C GLY A 209 -21.52 -24.82 -30.21
N ILE A 210 -20.53 -24.18 -29.59
CA ILE A 210 -19.97 -22.91 -30.06
C ILE A 210 -19.26 -23.15 -31.40
N GLN A 211 -19.54 -22.28 -32.37
CA GLN A 211 -19.00 -22.36 -33.73
C GLN A 211 -17.91 -21.31 -33.95
N TRP A 212 -17.94 -20.22 -33.19
CA TRP A 212 -16.91 -19.19 -33.26
C TRP A 212 -16.67 -18.52 -31.91
N MET A 213 -15.45 -18.02 -31.70
CA MET A 213 -15.07 -17.20 -30.55
C MET A 213 -14.18 -16.03 -30.97
N VAL A 214 -14.05 -15.02 -30.11
CA VAL A 214 -13.22 -13.83 -30.33
C VAL A 214 -12.03 -13.78 -29.37
N THR A 215 -10.87 -13.36 -29.84
CA THR A 215 -9.69 -13.07 -29.02
C THR A 215 -8.85 -11.94 -29.62
N ASP A 216 -7.73 -11.56 -29.00
CA ASP A 216 -6.91 -10.41 -29.37
C ASP A 216 -5.79 -10.75 -30.37
N GLU A 217 -5.35 -9.75 -31.14
CA GLU A 217 -4.25 -9.88 -32.11
C GLU A 217 -2.95 -10.40 -31.50
N GLU A 218 -2.65 -10.11 -30.23
CA GLU A 218 -1.46 -10.66 -29.57
C GLU A 218 -1.53 -12.19 -29.47
N LEU A 219 -2.72 -12.78 -29.35
CA LEU A 219 -2.89 -14.23 -29.38
C LEU A 219 -2.70 -14.79 -30.79
N LEU A 220 -3.09 -14.05 -31.82
CA LEU A 220 -2.79 -14.44 -33.20
C LEU A 220 -1.28 -14.44 -33.45
N LYS A 221 -0.58 -13.41 -33.00
CA LYS A 221 0.88 -13.27 -33.10
C LYS A 221 1.64 -14.38 -32.39
N GLN A 222 1.10 -14.87 -31.28
CA GLN A 222 1.62 -16.05 -30.55
C GLN A 222 1.20 -17.39 -31.17
N SER A 223 0.19 -17.40 -32.04
CA SER A 223 -0.32 -18.61 -32.69
C SER A 223 0.60 -19.06 -33.82
N THR A 224 0.56 -20.36 -34.13
CA THR A 224 1.33 -20.95 -35.23
C THR A 224 0.45 -21.48 -36.35
N ASP A 225 0.92 -21.34 -37.59
CA ASP A 225 0.31 -21.94 -38.77
C ASP A 225 0.59 -23.46 -38.85
N ILE A 226 -0.02 -24.15 -39.82
CA ILE A 226 0.21 -25.59 -40.09
C ILE A 226 1.67 -25.97 -40.42
N SER A 227 2.54 -24.98 -40.67
CA SER A 227 3.98 -25.18 -40.89
C SER A 227 4.79 -24.95 -39.61
N GLY A 228 4.16 -24.52 -38.52
CA GLY A 228 4.78 -24.21 -37.23
C GLY A 228 5.42 -22.82 -37.16
N ASN A 229 5.11 -21.92 -38.09
CA ASN A 229 5.60 -20.53 -38.05
C ASN A 229 4.62 -19.65 -37.28
N LEU A 230 5.13 -18.67 -36.53
CA LEU A 230 4.29 -17.61 -35.95
C LEU A 230 3.57 -16.84 -37.05
N ILE A 231 2.35 -16.39 -36.76
CA ILE A 231 1.52 -15.63 -37.69
C ILE A 231 1.88 -14.14 -37.58
N ASP A 232 2.14 -13.52 -38.74
CA ASP A 232 2.48 -12.10 -38.82
C ASP A 232 1.19 -11.26 -38.82
N VAL A 233 0.96 -10.51 -37.75
CA VAL A 233 -0.24 -9.67 -37.57
C VAL A 233 -0.13 -8.31 -38.24
N GLU A 234 1.08 -7.88 -38.62
CA GLU A 234 1.29 -6.64 -39.40
C GLU A 234 0.77 -6.79 -40.85
N ASP A 235 0.63 -8.03 -41.32
CA ASP A 235 -0.09 -8.32 -42.55
C ASP A 235 -1.61 -8.27 -42.28
N ALA A 236 -2.24 -7.17 -42.69
CA ALA A 236 -3.69 -6.97 -42.59
C ALA A 236 -4.52 -8.13 -43.15
N LYS A 237 -3.98 -8.93 -44.08
CA LYS A 237 -4.61 -10.17 -44.54
C LYS A 237 -4.83 -11.15 -43.39
N ASN A 238 -3.81 -11.37 -42.56
CA ASN A 238 -3.85 -12.35 -41.48
C ASN A 238 -4.76 -11.89 -40.34
N LEU A 239 -4.64 -10.62 -39.94
CA LEU A 239 -5.46 -10.04 -38.88
C LEU A 239 -6.95 -9.93 -39.28
N ALA A 240 -7.24 -9.51 -40.51
CA ALA A 240 -8.62 -9.40 -41.01
C ALA A 240 -9.18 -10.72 -41.58
N THR A 241 -8.65 -11.87 -41.16
CA THR A 241 -9.16 -13.19 -41.57
C THR A 241 -9.48 -14.02 -40.34
N PRO A 242 -10.69 -14.60 -40.23
CA PRO A 242 -10.98 -15.62 -39.24
C PRO A 242 -10.16 -16.88 -39.50
N TRP A 243 -9.70 -17.54 -38.44
CA TRP A 243 -8.93 -18.78 -38.51
C TRP A 243 -9.72 -19.94 -37.92
N VAL A 244 -9.35 -21.19 -38.24
CA VAL A 244 -9.93 -22.38 -37.59
C VAL A 244 -8.93 -22.92 -36.58
N ALA A 245 -9.35 -23.03 -35.32
CA ALA A 245 -8.64 -23.78 -34.30
C ALA A 245 -9.31 -25.15 -34.14
N THR A 246 -8.51 -26.20 -34.00
CA THR A 246 -8.97 -27.58 -33.83
C THR A 246 -8.56 -28.10 -32.46
N GLY A 247 -9.54 -28.57 -31.69
CA GLY A 247 -9.33 -29.22 -30.40
C GLY A 247 -8.73 -30.62 -30.53
N GLU A 248 -8.39 -31.22 -29.39
CA GLU A 248 -7.67 -32.49 -29.33
C GLU A 248 -8.45 -33.67 -29.92
N ASP A 249 -9.79 -33.67 -29.83
CA ASP A 249 -10.67 -34.71 -30.35
C ASP A 249 -11.21 -34.37 -31.76
N GLY A 250 -10.81 -33.22 -32.32
CA GLY A 250 -11.09 -32.78 -33.67
C GLY A 250 -12.29 -31.83 -33.79
N GLY A 251 -12.79 -31.30 -32.68
CA GLY A 251 -13.75 -30.20 -32.68
C GLY A 251 -13.14 -28.95 -33.30
N GLU A 252 -13.89 -28.25 -34.16
CA GLU A 252 -13.41 -27.05 -34.87
C GLU A 252 -14.19 -25.82 -34.41
N VAL A 253 -13.46 -24.74 -34.09
CA VAL A 253 -14.02 -23.43 -33.75
C VAL A 253 -13.36 -22.37 -34.62
N ALA A 254 -14.16 -21.50 -35.23
CA ALA A 254 -13.63 -20.32 -35.91
C ALA A 254 -13.19 -19.27 -34.88
N VAL A 255 -11.96 -18.81 -34.96
CA VAL A 255 -11.40 -17.77 -34.07
C VAL A 255 -11.29 -16.48 -34.85
N ILE A 256 -11.88 -15.43 -34.30
CA ILE A 256 -11.89 -14.09 -34.87
C ILE A 256 -10.98 -13.22 -34.00
N PHE A 257 -10.15 -12.41 -34.64
CA PHE A 257 -9.14 -11.62 -33.95
C PHE A 257 -9.51 -10.14 -33.97
N ARG A 258 -9.50 -9.53 -32.80
CA ARG A 258 -9.67 -8.10 -32.56
C ARG A 258 -8.53 -7.34 -33.23
N ASP A 259 -8.85 -6.32 -34.01
CA ASP A 259 -7.90 -5.26 -34.35
C ASP A 259 -7.80 -4.33 -33.14
N ARG A 260 -6.68 -4.42 -32.42
CA ARG A 260 -6.51 -3.75 -31.13
C ARG A 260 -6.52 -2.22 -31.31
N VAL A 261 -5.80 -1.71 -32.30
CA VAL A 261 -5.65 -0.27 -32.55
C VAL A 261 -7.01 0.42 -32.68
N ILE A 262 -7.89 -0.09 -33.55
CA ILE A 262 -9.18 0.56 -33.76
C ILE A 262 -10.17 0.31 -32.61
N SER A 263 -10.04 -0.84 -31.94
CA SER A 263 -10.87 -1.17 -30.77
C SER A 263 -10.55 -0.26 -29.59
N ASP A 264 -9.27 -0.05 -29.28
CA ASP A 264 -8.80 0.86 -28.22
C ASP A 264 -9.13 2.31 -28.53
N ARG A 265 -9.06 2.72 -29.81
CA ARG A 265 -9.53 4.06 -30.21
C ARG A 265 -10.98 4.30 -29.82
N ILE A 266 -11.85 3.33 -30.07
CA ILE A 266 -13.27 3.46 -29.68
C ILE A 266 -13.42 3.42 -28.17
N ALA A 267 -12.75 2.48 -27.50
CA ALA A 267 -12.87 2.26 -26.07
C ALA A 267 -12.38 3.47 -25.27
N PHE A 268 -11.20 4.01 -25.60
CA PHE A 268 -10.46 4.89 -24.70
C PHE A 268 -10.10 6.26 -25.30
N GLN A 269 -10.08 6.42 -26.64
CA GLN A 269 -9.57 7.66 -27.26
C GLN A 269 -10.69 8.57 -27.81
N TYR A 270 -11.68 7.99 -28.50
CA TYR A 270 -12.68 8.73 -29.27
C TYR A 270 -13.61 9.58 -28.41
N GLY A 271 -13.80 9.26 -27.13
CA GLY A 271 -14.61 10.07 -26.22
C GLY A 271 -14.22 11.54 -26.22
N THR A 272 -12.93 11.82 -26.41
CA THR A 272 -12.32 13.15 -26.34
C THR A 272 -12.51 13.98 -27.63
N MET A 273 -13.08 13.37 -28.67
CA MET A 273 -13.33 13.98 -29.98
C MET A 273 -14.79 14.39 -30.14
N THR A 274 -15.12 15.18 -31.17
CA THR A 274 -16.53 15.27 -31.58
C THR A 274 -16.96 13.96 -32.26
N PRO A 275 -18.23 13.55 -32.15
CA PRO A 275 -18.77 12.39 -32.87
C PRO A 275 -18.36 12.31 -34.34
N GLU A 276 -18.47 13.42 -35.08
CA GLU A 276 -18.15 13.45 -36.51
C GLU A 276 -16.66 13.27 -36.79
N ALA A 277 -15.79 13.78 -35.90
CA ALA A 277 -14.34 13.64 -36.02
C ALA A 277 -13.92 12.19 -35.73
N ALA A 278 -14.41 11.60 -34.63
CA ALA A 278 -14.17 10.21 -34.27
C ALA A 278 -14.60 9.25 -35.40
N VAL A 279 -15.82 9.41 -35.91
CA VAL A 279 -16.34 8.56 -37.00
C VAL A 279 -15.60 8.81 -38.33
N SER A 280 -15.05 10.01 -38.54
CA SER A 280 -14.20 10.30 -39.71
C SER A 280 -12.85 9.59 -39.63
N ASP A 281 -12.21 9.58 -38.46
CA ASP A 281 -11.00 8.80 -38.23
C ASP A 281 -11.26 7.30 -38.41
N PHE A 282 -12.32 6.79 -37.78
CA PHE A 282 -12.69 5.38 -37.84
C PHE A 282 -12.86 4.89 -39.30
N ILE A 283 -13.64 5.61 -40.11
CA ILE A 283 -13.84 5.23 -41.52
C ILE A 283 -12.54 5.36 -42.33
N SER A 284 -11.69 6.34 -42.03
CA SER A 284 -10.40 6.48 -42.69
C SER A 284 -9.48 5.30 -42.39
N TYR A 285 -9.50 4.80 -41.16
CA TYR A 285 -8.81 3.57 -40.76
C TYR A 285 -9.31 2.37 -41.56
N LEU A 286 -10.64 2.17 -41.64
CA LEU A 286 -11.22 1.07 -42.44
C LEU A 286 -10.83 1.12 -43.92
N ASP A 287 -10.86 2.32 -44.52
CA ASP A 287 -10.48 2.50 -45.92
C ASP A 287 -8.99 2.22 -46.18
N ASN A 288 -8.12 2.50 -45.19
CA ASN A 288 -6.70 2.18 -45.25
C ASN A 288 -6.46 0.67 -45.20
N ILE A 289 -7.08 -0.05 -44.27
CA ILE A 289 -6.99 -1.53 -44.19
C ILE A 289 -7.49 -2.15 -45.50
N ARG A 290 -8.63 -1.67 -46.02
CA ARG A 290 -9.14 -2.10 -47.32
C ARG A 290 -8.12 -1.88 -48.44
N GLN A 291 -7.41 -0.75 -48.45
CA GLN A 291 -6.39 -0.46 -49.46
C GLN A 291 -5.17 -1.39 -49.33
N GLN A 292 -4.73 -1.71 -48.11
CA GLN A 292 -3.67 -2.69 -47.85
C GLN A 292 -4.02 -4.07 -48.40
N LEU A 293 -5.24 -4.57 -48.16
CA LEU A 293 -5.73 -5.84 -48.70
C LEU A 293 -5.70 -5.85 -50.24
N ILE A 294 -6.14 -4.76 -50.89
CA ILE A 294 -6.10 -4.63 -52.35
C ILE A 294 -4.66 -4.65 -52.88
N ASP A 295 -3.75 -3.96 -52.19
CA ASP A 295 -2.34 -3.88 -52.58
C ASP A 295 -1.61 -5.22 -52.39
N ALA A 296 -2.03 -6.02 -51.42
CA ALA A 296 -1.63 -7.42 -51.23
C ALA A 296 -2.23 -8.39 -52.28
N GLY A 297 -3.20 -7.94 -53.06
CA GLY A 297 -3.86 -8.73 -54.11
C GLY A 297 -5.02 -9.59 -53.62
N GLU A 298 -5.52 -9.32 -52.41
CA GLU A 298 -6.68 -9.98 -51.81
C GLU A 298 -8.00 -9.32 -52.27
N ASP A 299 -9.12 -10.04 -52.12
CA ASP A 299 -10.46 -9.48 -52.28
C ASP A 299 -10.99 -9.04 -50.90
N PRO A 300 -11.14 -7.73 -50.63
CA PRO A 300 -11.61 -7.26 -49.32
C PRO A 300 -12.96 -7.83 -48.88
N SER A 301 -13.78 -8.35 -49.79
CA SER A 301 -15.07 -8.97 -49.42
C SER A 301 -14.94 -10.37 -48.79
N GLU A 302 -13.75 -10.98 -48.85
CA GLU A 302 -13.38 -12.24 -48.21
C GLU A 302 -12.73 -12.05 -46.83
N HIS A 303 -12.62 -10.81 -46.35
CA HIS A 303 -12.01 -10.44 -45.07
C HIS A 303 -13.03 -9.87 -44.07
N LEU A 304 -12.75 -10.03 -42.78
CA LEU A 304 -13.54 -9.54 -41.66
C LEU A 304 -12.60 -8.74 -40.73
N LEU A 305 -12.80 -7.43 -40.66
CA LEU A 305 -12.15 -6.62 -39.63
C LEU A 305 -13.03 -6.63 -38.37
N THR A 306 -12.45 -6.92 -37.21
CA THR A 306 -13.19 -7.04 -35.96
C THR A 306 -12.81 -5.96 -34.98
N VAL A 307 -13.83 -5.26 -34.52
CA VAL A 307 -13.75 -4.29 -33.43
C VAL A 307 -14.37 -4.98 -32.22
N ALA A 308 -13.57 -5.26 -31.19
CA ALA A 308 -14.03 -5.93 -29.97
C ALA A 308 -13.54 -5.15 -28.76
N LEU A 309 -14.44 -4.80 -27.86
CA LEU A 309 -14.16 -4.04 -26.64
C LEU A 309 -15.29 -4.26 -25.66
N ASP A 310 -15.06 -3.99 -24.38
CA ASP A 310 -16.16 -3.96 -23.43
C ASP A 310 -17.19 -2.89 -23.81
N GLY A 311 -18.45 -3.29 -23.64
CA GLY A 311 -19.58 -2.49 -24.09
C GLY A 311 -19.77 -1.21 -23.29
N GLU A 312 -19.07 -1.06 -22.17
CA GLU A 312 -19.18 0.08 -21.28
C GLU A 312 -18.11 1.17 -21.56
N ASN A 313 -16.93 0.79 -22.08
CA ASN A 313 -15.72 1.62 -22.14
C ASN A 313 -15.97 2.96 -22.84
N TRP A 314 -16.43 2.88 -24.09
CA TRP A 314 -16.76 4.03 -24.93
C TRP A 314 -17.91 4.88 -24.37
N MET A 315 -18.72 4.32 -23.46
CA MET A 315 -19.84 5.01 -22.83
C MET A 315 -19.40 5.70 -21.53
N PHE A 316 -18.89 4.99 -20.51
CA PHE A 316 -18.63 5.56 -19.18
C PHE A 316 -17.18 6.01 -18.95
N MET A 317 -16.22 5.43 -19.67
CA MET A 317 -14.81 5.81 -19.56
C MET A 317 -14.42 6.91 -20.55
N SER A 318 -15.43 7.58 -21.13
CA SER A 318 -15.25 8.54 -22.22
C SER A 318 -16.12 9.79 -21.99
N GLU A 319 -15.69 10.95 -22.48
CA GLU A 319 -16.44 12.21 -22.40
C GLU A 319 -17.80 12.17 -23.11
N PHE A 320 -18.05 11.15 -23.94
CA PHE A 320 -19.36 10.96 -24.57
C PHE A 320 -20.48 10.68 -23.56
N GLN A 321 -20.19 10.18 -22.35
CA GLN A 321 -21.23 10.04 -21.31
C GLN A 321 -21.96 11.36 -21.02
N HIS A 322 -21.24 12.47 -21.09
CA HIS A 322 -21.79 13.80 -20.82
C HIS A 322 -22.67 14.32 -21.96
N GLN A 323 -22.75 13.60 -23.07
CA GLN A 323 -23.49 13.93 -24.29
C GLN A 323 -24.58 12.89 -24.58
N ASP A 324 -25.56 12.75 -23.68
CA ASP A 324 -26.64 11.76 -23.81
C ASP A 324 -26.11 10.32 -23.92
N ASN A 325 -25.25 9.92 -22.96
CA ASN A 325 -24.72 8.56 -22.85
C ASN A 325 -24.19 8.04 -24.21
N ALA A 326 -23.39 8.86 -24.89
CA ALA A 326 -22.79 8.56 -26.19
C ALA A 326 -23.75 8.27 -27.36
N ARG A 327 -25.07 8.51 -27.22
CA ARG A 327 -26.03 8.29 -28.32
C ARG A 327 -25.70 9.09 -29.59
N PRO A 328 -25.30 10.38 -29.55
CA PRO A 328 -24.94 11.12 -30.76
C PRO A 328 -23.77 10.49 -31.53
N PHE A 329 -22.77 9.95 -30.80
CA PHE A 329 -21.67 9.19 -31.38
C PHE A 329 -22.17 7.92 -32.06
N MET A 330 -23.00 7.13 -31.39
CA MET A 330 -23.56 5.90 -31.95
C MET A 330 -24.43 6.18 -33.19
N GLU A 331 -25.26 7.23 -33.16
CA GLU A 331 -26.07 7.60 -34.32
C GLU A 331 -25.21 7.99 -35.53
N GLU A 332 -24.19 8.83 -35.34
CA GLU A 332 -23.28 9.23 -36.42
C GLU A 332 -22.49 8.01 -36.96
N TRP A 333 -21.98 7.17 -36.06
CA TRP A 333 -21.16 6.01 -36.39
C TRP A 333 -21.94 5.00 -37.24
N TYR A 334 -23.08 4.53 -36.74
CA TYR A 334 -23.91 3.55 -37.45
C TYR A 334 -24.57 4.15 -38.69
N SER A 335 -24.95 5.43 -38.71
CA SER A 335 -25.51 6.07 -39.91
C SER A 335 -24.50 6.13 -41.06
N ARG A 336 -23.24 6.45 -40.76
CA ARG A 336 -22.17 6.45 -41.76
C ARG A 336 -21.78 5.06 -42.21
N LEU A 337 -21.74 4.08 -41.31
CA LEU A 337 -21.50 2.68 -41.68
C LEU A 337 -22.61 2.13 -42.58
N ALA A 338 -23.87 2.36 -42.22
CA ALA A 338 -25.03 1.90 -42.98
C ALA A 338 -25.10 2.48 -44.41
N THR A 339 -24.48 3.63 -44.65
CA THR A 339 -24.45 4.31 -45.96
C THR A 339 -23.10 4.21 -46.67
N HIS A 340 -22.10 3.55 -46.06
CA HIS A 340 -20.77 3.45 -46.63
C HIS A 340 -20.78 2.58 -47.91
N PRO A 341 -20.12 2.99 -49.01
CA PRO A 341 -20.21 2.29 -50.28
C PRO A 341 -19.43 0.98 -50.36
N THR A 342 -18.45 0.78 -49.47
CA THR A 342 -17.47 -0.31 -49.52
C THR A 342 -17.34 -1.13 -48.24
N VAL A 343 -17.95 -0.68 -47.14
CA VAL A 343 -17.93 -1.36 -45.84
C VAL A 343 -19.29 -1.99 -45.62
N ILE A 344 -19.30 -3.25 -45.18
CA ILE A 344 -20.52 -3.99 -44.87
C ILE A 344 -20.42 -4.43 -43.42
N THR A 345 -21.30 -3.91 -42.56
CA THR A 345 -21.51 -4.43 -41.21
C THR A 345 -22.24 -5.77 -41.33
N THR A 346 -21.69 -6.82 -40.72
CA THR A 346 -22.24 -8.19 -40.77
C THR A 346 -22.00 -8.86 -39.44
N THR A 347 -22.77 -9.90 -39.12
CA THR A 347 -22.48 -10.72 -37.95
C THR A 347 -21.42 -11.78 -38.27
N PRO A 348 -20.66 -12.28 -37.28
CA PRO A 348 -19.73 -13.38 -37.47
C PRO A 348 -20.34 -14.61 -38.15
N THR A 349 -21.53 -15.05 -37.70
CA THR A 349 -22.20 -16.21 -38.31
C THR A 349 -22.57 -15.94 -39.77
N GLU A 350 -23.08 -14.75 -40.10
CA GLU A 350 -23.37 -14.38 -41.49
C GLU A 350 -22.12 -14.42 -42.37
N PHE A 351 -20.99 -13.93 -41.85
CA PHE A 351 -19.71 -13.96 -42.56
C PHE A 351 -19.22 -15.40 -42.80
N LEU A 352 -19.24 -16.25 -41.77
CA LEU A 352 -18.73 -17.61 -41.82
C LEU A 352 -19.56 -18.52 -42.76
N THR A 353 -20.85 -18.23 -42.97
CA THR A 353 -21.70 -19.01 -43.90
C THR A 353 -21.39 -18.79 -45.40
N LYS A 354 -20.49 -17.88 -45.75
CA LYS A 354 -20.11 -17.59 -47.16
C LYS A 354 -19.35 -18.74 -47.86
N ASN A 355 -19.04 -19.84 -47.17
CA ASN A 355 -18.23 -20.98 -47.66
C ASN A 355 -16.81 -20.60 -48.10
N THR A 356 -16.23 -19.54 -47.51
CA THR A 356 -14.81 -19.22 -47.66
C THR A 356 -13.99 -20.31 -46.97
N THR A 357 -12.92 -20.79 -47.61
CA THR A 357 -11.98 -21.71 -46.95
C THR A 357 -11.10 -20.90 -46.02
N LEU A 358 -11.26 -21.08 -44.71
CA LEU A 358 -10.48 -20.40 -43.70
C LEU A 358 -9.11 -21.06 -43.52
N PRO A 359 -8.06 -20.30 -43.17
CA PRO A 359 -6.78 -20.87 -42.78
C PRO A 359 -6.87 -21.56 -41.40
N GLU A 360 -6.00 -22.53 -41.17
CA GLU A 360 -5.93 -23.32 -39.93
C GLU A 360 -4.81 -22.81 -39.01
N ILE A 361 -5.11 -22.72 -37.72
CA ILE A 361 -4.13 -22.54 -36.64
C ILE A 361 -3.73 -23.92 -36.13
N GLN A 362 -2.44 -24.21 -36.12
CA GLN A 362 -1.89 -25.45 -35.58
C GLN A 362 -1.82 -25.44 -34.05
N THR A 363 -1.49 -24.29 -33.47
CA THR A 363 -1.48 -24.07 -32.03
C THR A 363 -1.85 -22.63 -31.78
N ILE A 364 -2.99 -22.41 -31.12
CA ILE A 364 -3.42 -21.09 -30.69
C ILE A 364 -2.55 -20.60 -29.53
N GLY A 365 -2.30 -19.31 -29.45
CA GLY A 365 -1.60 -18.68 -28.33
C GLY A 365 -2.32 -18.90 -26.99
N THR A 366 -1.60 -18.71 -25.89
CA THR A 366 -2.15 -18.76 -24.53
C THR A 366 -1.96 -17.42 -23.84
N GLY A 367 -3.05 -16.77 -23.45
CA GLY A 367 -3.05 -15.43 -22.88
C GLY A 367 -4.42 -14.78 -22.98
N SER A 368 -4.51 -13.49 -22.69
CA SER A 368 -5.73 -12.67 -22.75
C SER A 368 -5.55 -11.47 -23.68
N TRP A 369 -6.59 -10.68 -23.86
CA TRP A 369 -6.49 -9.39 -24.56
C TRP A 369 -5.61 -8.34 -23.87
N ILE A 370 -5.18 -8.58 -22.64
CA ILE A 370 -4.32 -7.70 -21.85
C ILE A 370 -2.90 -8.25 -21.92
N ASP A 371 -2.01 -7.46 -22.55
CA ASP A 371 -0.60 -7.80 -22.82
C ASP A 371 -0.34 -9.13 -23.56
N GLY A 372 -1.38 -9.85 -23.99
CA GLY A 372 -1.22 -11.20 -24.53
C GLY A 372 -0.81 -12.23 -23.48
N THR A 373 -0.99 -11.97 -22.18
CA THR A 373 -0.56 -12.86 -21.09
C THR A 373 -1.70 -13.18 -20.11
N LEU A 374 -1.41 -13.93 -19.04
CA LEU A 374 -2.36 -14.22 -17.96
C LEU A 374 -1.94 -13.54 -16.64
N ARG A 375 -0.97 -12.62 -16.67
CA ARG A 375 -0.33 -12.07 -15.46
C ARG A 375 -1.28 -11.22 -14.61
N THR A 376 -2.26 -10.57 -15.22
CA THR A 376 -3.28 -9.74 -14.56
C THR A 376 -4.28 -10.53 -13.69
N TRP A 377 -4.16 -11.86 -13.63
CA TRP A 377 -4.97 -12.68 -12.71
C TRP A 377 -4.14 -13.71 -11.94
N ALA A 378 -2.81 -13.69 -12.08
CA ALA A 378 -1.93 -14.76 -11.62
C ALA A 378 -0.43 -14.40 -11.48
N GLY A 379 -0.06 -13.14 -11.73
CA GLY A 379 1.31 -12.64 -11.77
C GLY A 379 1.81 -12.05 -10.45
N GLU A 380 0.88 -11.62 -9.58
CA GLU A 380 1.15 -10.96 -8.31
C GLU A 380 0.85 -11.84 -7.08
N ALA A 381 1.46 -11.47 -5.96
CA ALA A 381 1.52 -12.28 -4.77
C ALA A 381 0.14 -12.50 -4.13
N GLU A 382 -0.69 -11.46 -4.12
CA GLU A 382 -2.07 -11.44 -3.67
C GLU A 382 -2.94 -12.40 -4.50
N GLU A 383 -2.80 -12.37 -5.83
CA GLU A 383 -3.52 -13.24 -6.76
C GLU A 383 -3.14 -14.70 -6.54
N SER A 384 -1.84 -14.99 -6.47
CA SER A 384 -1.31 -16.34 -6.18
C SER A 384 -1.85 -16.90 -4.86
N LEU A 385 -1.94 -16.07 -3.82
CA LEU A 385 -2.52 -16.47 -2.54
C LEU A 385 -4.04 -16.70 -2.64
N GLY A 386 -4.74 -15.87 -3.41
CA GLY A 386 -6.16 -16.07 -3.77
C GLY A 386 -6.37 -17.45 -4.42
N TRP A 387 -5.54 -17.80 -5.40
CA TRP A 387 -5.59 -19.08 -6.10
C TRP A 387 -5.29 -20.25 -5.17
N GLN A 388 -4.25 -20.16 -4.33
CA GLN A 388 -3.94 -21.22 -3.36
C GLN A 388 -5.13 -21.50 -2.41
N ARG A 389 -5.84 -20.45 -1.98
CA ARG A 389 -7.04 -20.58 -1.13
C ARG A 389 -8.22 -21.20 -1.86
N LEU A 390 -8.42 -20.85 -3.14
CA LEU A 390 -9.42 -21.48 -4.00
C LEU A 390 -9.12 -22.98 -4.21
N VAL A 391 -7.87 -23.33 -4.46
CA VAL A 391 -7.41 -24.72 -4.57
C VAL A 391 -7.67 -25.51 -3.29
N GLU A 392 -7.34 -24.93 -2.12
CA GLU A 392 -7.58 -25.57 -0.82
C GLU A 392 -9.10 -25.83 -0.60
N ALA A 393 -9.94 -24.84 -0.88
CA ALA A 393 -11.39 -24.97 -0.75
C ALA A 393 -12.00 -26.01 -1.70
N ARG A 394 -11.58 -26.03 -2.97
CA ARG A 394 -12.01 -27.04 -3.93
C ARG A 394 -11.58 -28.44 -3.52
N GLY A 395 -10.32 -28.61 -3.09
CA GLY A 395 -9.79 -29.89 -2.63
C GLY A 395 -10.60 -30.44 -1.45
N ALA A 396 -10.91 -29.58 -0.48
CA ALA A 396 -11.75 -29.93 0.67
C ALA A 396 -13.18 -30.34 0.25
N LEU A 397 -13.79 -29.62 -0.69
CA LEU A 397 -15.14 -29.95 -1.21
C LEU A 397 -15.16 -31.30 -1.93
N VAL A 398 -14.19 -31.54 -2.82
CA VAL A 398 -14.08 -32.79 -3.59
C VAL A 398 -13.88 -33.99 -2.66
N GLU A 399 -12.99 -33.88 -1.66
CA GLU A 399 -12.77 -34.96 -0.68
C GLU A 399 -14.05 -35.23 0.16
N PHE A 400 -14.75 -34.16 0.56
CA PHE A 400 -16.00 -34.28 1.29
C PHE A 400 -17.09 -34.98 0.47
N GLU A 401 -17.26 -34.59 -0.79
CA GLU A 401 -18.25 -35.16 -1.71
C GLU A 401 -18.01 -36.66 -1.94
N GLN A 402 -16.75 -37.07 -2.13
CA GLN A 402 -16.40 -38.49 -2.28
C GLN A 402 -16.91 -39.33 -1.10
N SER A 403 -16.87 -38.78 0.10
CA SER A 403 -17.36 -39.42 1.32
C SER A 403 -18.88 -39.25 1.53
N ASN A 404 -19.47 -38.18 1.00
CA ASN A 404 -20.84 -37.76 1.27
C ASN A 404 -21.62 -37.32 0.00
N PRO A 405 -21.73 -38.17 -1.04
CA PRO A 405 -22.18 -37.76 -2.39
C PRO A 405 -23.67 -37.38 -2.49
N THR A 406 -24.42 -37.45 -1.41
CA THR A 406 -25.85 -37.09 -1.36
C THR A 406 -26.14 -36.04 -0.30
N HIS A 407 -25.11 -35.33 0.18
CA HIS A 407 -25.28 -34.26 1.16
C HIS A 407 -26.06 -33.10 0.53
N SER A 408 -27.10 -32.61 1.20
CA SER A 408 -28.03 -31.61 0.64
C SER A 408 -27.41 -30.23 0.41
N GLY A 409 -26.21 -30.01 0.92
CA GLY A 409 -25.47 -28.75 0.75
C GLY A 409 -24.49 -28.74 -0.42
N LEU A 410 -24.29 -29.86 -1.13
CA LEU A 410 -23.31 -29.95 -2.22
C LEU A 410 -23.61 -28.95 -3.33
N ASP A 411 -24.86 -28.83 -3.78
CA ASP A 411 -25.24 -27.89 -4.85
C ASP A 411 -24.86 -26.44 -4.50
N ASN A 412 -25.13 -26.00 -3.26
CA ASN A 412 -24.77 -24.65 -2.81
C ASN A 412 -23.24 -24.47 -2.65
N ALA A 413 -22.53 -25.54 -2.28
CA ALA A 413 -21.08 -25.50 -2.12
C ALA A 413 -20.39 -25.40 -3.49
N TRP A 414 -20.82 -26.20 -4.47
CA TRP A 414 -20.34 -26.13 -5.85
C TRP A 414 -20.68 -24.79 -6.50
N GLU A 415 -21.90 -24.27 -6.33
CA GLU A 415 -22.25 -22.92 -6.82
C GLU A 415 -21.32 -21.85 -6.24
N SER A 416 -21.03 -21.92 -4.93
CA SER A 416 -20.12 -20.95 -4.28
C SER A 416 -18.69 -21.08 -4.78
N LEU A 417 -18.24 -22.30 -5.12
CA LEU A 417 -16.95 -22.52 -5.77
C LEU A 417 -16.91 -21.85 -7.15
N TYR A 418 -17.91 -22.09 -7.99
CA TYR A 418 -17.95 -21.51 -9.34
C TYR A 418 -18.00 -19.98 -9.32
N ILE A 419 -18.68 -19.37 -8.34
CA ILE A 419 -18.61 -17.92 -8.15
C ILE A 419 -17.18 -17.49 -7.82
N ALA A 420 -16.48 -18.20 -6.92
CA ALA A 420 -15.11 -17.89 -6.51
C ALA A 420 -14.07 -18.11 -7.61
N GLU A 421 -14.39 -18.79 -8.71
CA GLU A 421 -13.53 -18.96 -9.88
C GLU A 421 -13.57 -17.77 -10.85
N GLY A 422 -14.49 -16.81 -10.66
CA GLY A 422 -14.64 -15.65 -11.54
C GLY A 422 -13.37 -14.79 -11.60
N SER A 423 -13.08 -14.24 -12.78
CA SER A 423 -11.87 -13.44 -13.02
C SER A 423 -11.85 -12.14 -12.22
N ASP A 424 -13.01 -11.55 -11.95
CA ASP A 424 -13.14 -10.25 -11.25
C ASP A 424 -12.45 -10.23 -9.88
N TRP A 425 -12.43 -11.36 -9.15
CA TRP A 425 -11.75 -11.40 -7.85
C TRP A 425 -10.25 -11.19 -7.97
N PHE A 426 -9.65 -11.78 -9.02
CA PHE A 426 -8.22 -11.74 -9.26
C PHE A 426 -7.82 -10.43 -9.94
N TRP A 427 -8.70 -9.86 -10.77
CA TRP A 427 -8.51 -8.54 -11.38
C TRP A 427 -8.24 -7.44 -10.35
N TRP A 428 -8.88 -7.49 -9.17
CA TRP A 428 -8.69 -6.48 -8.10
C TRP A 428 -7.61 -6.86 -7.08
N TYR A 429 -6.92 -7.98 -7.25
CA TYR A 429 -5.79 -8.34 -6.40
C TYR A 429 -4.50 -7.91 -7.07
N GLY A 430 -3.64 -7.23 -6.31
CA GLY A 430 -2.33 -6.77 -6.81
C GLY A 430 -2.23 -5.26 -6.76
N LEU A 431 -1.21 -4.72 -7.43
CA LEU A 431 -0.94 -3.29 -7.56
C LEU A 431 -1.30 -2.77 -8.96
N ASP A 432 -1.48 -3.66 -9.93
CA ASP A 432 -1.78 -3.30 -11.31
C ASP A 432 -3.18 -2.70 -11.50
N GLN A 433 -4.14 -3.02 -10.64
CA GLN A 433 -5.50 -2.47 -10.60
C GLN A 433 -5.90 -1.97 -9.21
N ASP A 434 -6.80 -0.99 -9.14
CA ASP A 434 -7.36 -0.45 -7.89
C ASP A 434 -8.85 -0.14 -8.07
N SER A 435 -9.71 -0.78 -7.27
CA SER A 435 -11.16 -0.51 -7.28
C SER A 435 -11.56 0.69 -6.41
N GLY A 436 -10.62 1.22 -5.63
CA GLY A 436 -10.80 2.14 -4.51
C GLY A 436 -11.38 1.49 -3.25
N TYR A 437 -11.64 0.17 -3.28
CA TYR A 437 -12.31 -0.60 -2.22
C TYR A 437 -11.90 -2.09 -2.22
N ASP A 438 -10.63 -2.39 -2.52
CA ASP A 438 -10.14 -3.77 -2.72
C ASP A 438 -10.37 -4.68 -1.50
N GLU A 439 -10.42 -4.10 -0.30
CA GLU A 439 -10.75 -4.81 0.94
C GLU A 439 -12.16 -5.43 0.92
N ASN A 440 -13.10 -4.81 0.21
CA ASN A 440 -14.45 -5.33 0.03
C ASN A 440 -14.47 -6.48 -0.97
N TRP A 441 -13.66 -6.41 -2.03
CA TRP A 441 -13.51 -7.50 -2.99
C TRP A 441 -12.89 -8.75 -2.34
N ASP A 442 -11.82 -8.59 -1.55
CA ASP A 442 -11.21 -9.67 -0.75
C ASP A 442 -12.23 -10.30 0.21
N THR A 443 -13.02 -9.46 0.89
CA THR A 443 -14.07 -9.91 1.80
C THR A 443 -15.14 -10.74 1.08
N LEU A 444 -15.64 -10.27 -0.06
CA LEU A 444 -16.66 -10.96 -0.85
C LEU A 444 -16.14 -12.30 -1.38
N PHE A 445 -14.94 -12.33 -1.94
CA PHE A 445 -14.28 -13.56 -2.38
C PHE A 445 -14.19 -14.59 -1.25
N LYS A 446 -13.69 -14.17 -0.07
CA LYS A 446 -13.60 -15.04 1.11
C LYS A 446 -14.95 -15.47 1.67
N VAL A 447 -16.01 -14.68 1.50
CA VAL A 447 -17.38 -15.11 1.83
C VAL A 447 -17.80 -16.26 0.93
N HIS A 448 -17.51 -16.21 -0.38
CA HIS A 448 -17.77 -17.34 -1.29
C HIS A 448 -16.97 -18.57 -0.89
N LEU A 449 -15.67 -18.44 -0.58
CA LEU A 449 -14.89 -19.54 -0.05
C LEU A 449 -15.49 -20.10 1.26
N SER A 450 -15.96 -19.24 2.16
CA SER A 450 -16.57 -19.65 3.43
C SER A 450 -17.89 -20.41 3.20
N ASN A 451 -18.69 -19.99 2.23
CA ASN A 451 -19.95 -20.64 1.88
C ASN A 451 -19.74 -22.07 1.41
N ILE A 452 -18.63 -22.39 0.74
CA ILE A 452 -18.26 -23.76 0.36
C ILE A 452 -18.25 -24.66 1.60
N TYR A 453 -17.45 -24.31 2.61
CA TYR A 453 -17.34 -25.08 3.86
C TYR A 453 -18.64 -25.10 4.66
N GLN A 454 -19.29 -23.93 4.82
CA GLN A 454 -20.51 -23.81 5.62
C GLN A 454 -21.68 -24.60 5.04
N ALA A 455 -21.84 -24.64 3.72
CA ALA A 455 -22.91 -25.38 3.05
C ALA A 455 -22.83 -26.89 3.34
N VAL A 456 -21.62 -27.43 3.51
CA VAL A 456 -21.39 -28.84 3.86
C VAL A 456 -21.11 -29.08 5.36
N ASN A 457 -21.25 -28.05 6.20
CA ASN A 457 -20.98 -28.07 7.64
C ASN A 457 -19.54 -28.50 7.99
N MET A 458 -18.57 -28.10 7.18
CA MET A 458 -17.14 -28.20 7.50
C MET A 458 -16.69 -27.00 8.34
N GLU A 459 -15.64 -27.19 9.13
CA GLU A 459 -15.01 -26.10 9.85
C GLU A 459 -14.26 -25.19 8.88
N LEU A 460 -14.32 -23.88 9.12
CA LEU A 460 -13.63 -22.91 8.29
C LEU A 460 -12.11 -22.97 8.55
N PRO A 461 -11.28 -22.94 7.49
CA PRO A 461 -9.87 -22.63 7.64
C PRO A 461 -9.64 -21.33 8.41
N PRO A 462 -8.55 -21.19 9.16
CA PRO A 462 -8.29 -20.01 10.00
C PRO A 462 -8.36 -18.67 9.24
N TYR A 463 -7.85 -18.63 8.01
CA TYR A 463 -7.85 -17.42 7.18
C TYR A 463 -9.25 -16.93 6.77
N LEU A 464 -10.28 -17.80 6.88
CA LEU A 464 -11.69 -17.45 6.65
C LEU A 464 -12.47 -17.11 7.93
N GLN A 465 -11.88 -17.37 9.11
CA GLN A 465 -12.52 -17.04 10.39
C GLN A 465 -12.39 -15.55 10.75
N ASP A 466 -11.31 -14.90 10.28
CA ASP A 466 -11.00 -13.48 10.61
C ASP A 466 -12.05 -12.48 10.09
N LEU A 467 -12.73 -12.78 8.98
CA LEU A 467 -13.82 -11.94 8.44
C LEU A 467 -14.88 -11.52 9.47
N TRP A 468 -14.99 -12.28 10.56
CA TRP A 468 -16.04 -12.13 11.56
C TRP A 468 -15.53 -11.61 12.92
N THR A 469 -14.23 -11.32 13.06
CA THR A 469 -13.62 -10.85 14.31
C THR A 469 -13.27 -9.36 14.25
N GLY A 470 -14.11 -8.53 14.89
CA GLY A 470 -13.79 -7.12 15.13
C GLY A 470 -12.72 -6.92 16.21
N ALA A 471 -12.15 -5.71 16.28
CA ALA A 471 -11.18 -5.36 17.32
C ALA A 471 -11.80 -5.33 18.73
N ALA A 472 -11.02 -5.73 19.73
CA ALA A 472 -11.38 -5.57 21.13
C ALA A 472 -11.42 -4.09 21.52
N THR A 473 -12.44 -3.72 22.30
CA THR A 473 -12.50 -2.38 22.90
C THR A 473 -11.72 -2.36 24.21
N PRO A 474 -10.77 -1.42 24.41
CA PRO A 474 -10.05 -1.34 25.66
C PRO A 474 -10.96 -0.90 26.81
N VAL A 475 -10.71 -1.43 28.01
CA VAL A 475 -11.37 -1.03 29.25
C VAL A 475 -10.97 0.40 29.64
N THR A 476 -9.69 0.71 29.46
CA THR A 476 -9.15 2.08 29.55
C THR A 476 -8.50 2.42 28.23
N PRO A 477 -8.94 3.46 27.50
CA PRO A 477 -8.33 3.85 26.22
C PRO A 477 -6.97 4.50 26.42
N TYR A 478 -6.20 4.62 25.33
CA TYR A 478 -4.94 5.35 25.30
C TYR A 478 -5.12 6.79 25.82
N GLY A 479 -4.22 7.21 26.71
CA GLY A 479 -4.23 8.53 27.35
C GLY A 479 -3.05 9.43 26.97
N GLY A 480 -2.01 8.88 26.34
CA GLY A 480 -0.79 9.60 25.95
C GLY A 480 0.42 8.66 25.84
N ILE A 481 1.61 9.23 25.62
CA ILE A 481 2.87 8.48 25.64
C ILE A 481 3.21 8.02 27.07
N ILE A 482 3.91 6.89 27.20
CA ILE A 482 4.38 6.35 28.49
C ILE A 482 5.87 6.01 28.45
N GLU A 483 6.54 6.02 29.61
CA GLU A 483 7.96 5.67 29.76
C GLU A 483 8.16 4.73 30.98
N PRO A 484 7.63 3.50 30.94
CA PRO A 484 7.71 2.58 32.08
C PRO A 484 9.15 2.11 32.35
N MET A 485 9.44 1.70 33.58
CA MET A 485 10.69 1.04 33.92
C MET A 485 10.55 -0.46 33.71
N ILE A 486 11.35 -1.04 32.81
CA ILE A 486 11.27 -2.47 32.49
C ILE A 486 12.05 -3.27 33.54
N ASP A 487 11.40 -3.55 34.66
CA ASP A 487 11.98 -4.28 35.79
C ASP A 487 11.10 -5.42 36.33
N GLY A 488 9.89 -5.58 35.76
CA GLY A 488 8.95 -6.63 36.13
C GLY A 488 8.07 -6.24 37.32
N ILE A 489 8.07 -4.96 37.75
CA ILE A 489 7.29 -4.45 38.88
C ILE A 489 6.48 -3.24 38.43
N ALA A 490 5.17 -3.40 38.28
CA ALA A 490 4.31 -2.29 37.91
C ALA A 490 3.92 -1.40 39.11
N LEU A 491 4.50 -0.20 39.19
CA LEU A 491 4.21 0.78 40.23
C LEU A 491 2.97 1.63 39.93
N PRO A 492 2.28 2.16 40.97
CA PRO A 492 1.16 3.09 40.75
C PRO A 492 1.59 4.32 39.94
N GLY A 493 0.87 4.58 38.84
CA GLY A 493 1.08 5.74 37.98
C GLY A 493 2.14 5.59 36.89
N GLU A 494 2.82 4.44 36.83
CA GLU A 494 3.85 4.12 35.83
C GLU A 494 3.26 3.84 34.44
N TRP A 495 2.18 3.05 34.42
CA TRP A 495 1.45 2.68 33.21
C TRP A 495 0.26 3.62 32.91
N ASP A 496 0.21 4.80 33.56
CA ASP A 496 -0.80 5.83 33.31
C ASP A 496 -0.66 6.37 31.87
N GLY A 497 -1.61 6.04 31.00
CA GLY A 497 -1.61 6.42 29.58
C GLY A 497 -1.69 5.23 28.62
N ALA A 498 -1.35 4.03 29.10
CA ALA A 498 -1.54 2.79 28.36
C ALA A 498 -3.03 2.44 28.19
N ALA A 499 -3.36 1.81 27.06
CA ALA A 499 -4.63 1.13 26.91
C ALA A 499 -4.63 -0.17 27.73
N LYS A 500 -5.75 -0.45 28.40
CA LYS A 500 -5.93 -1.67 29.21
C LYS A 500 -6.96 -2.60 28.56
N TYR A 501 -6.64 -3.89 28.49
CA TYR A 501 -7.53 -4.94 28.04
C TYR A 501 -7.65 -6.03 29.12
N ASP A 502 -8.88 -6.53 29.31
CA ASP A 502 -9.14 -7.66 30.20
C ASP A 502 -9.01 -8.98 29.43
N ALA A 503 -8.58 -10.03 30.12
CA ALA A 503 -8.48 -11.40 29.62
C ALA A 503 -9.52 -12.27 30.37
N PRO A 504 -10.75 -12.41 29.83
CA PRO A 504 -11.87 -13.00 30.58
C PRO A 504 -11.93 -14.53 30.54
N VAL A 505 -10.97 -15.20 29.88
CA VAL A 505 -10.96 -16.66 29.69
C VAL A 505 -10.01 -17.25 30.74
N ASP A 506 -10.44 -18.28 31.46
CA ASP A 506 -9.59 -18.93 32.46
C ASP A 506 -8.54 -19.83 31.77
N GLY A 507 -7.28 -19.41 31.80
CA GLY A 507 -6.08 -20.08 31.33
C GLY A 507 -5.50 -21.11 32.30
N GLY A 508 -6.17 -21.42 33.41
CA GLY A 508 -5.78 -22.52 34.30
C GLY A 508 -4.54 -22.22 35.15
N ASP A 509 -3.41 -22.90 34.88
CA ASP A 509 -2.17 -22.76 35.66
C ASP A 509 -1.16 -21.76 35.07
N PHE A 510 -1.52 -21.11 33.96
CA PHE A 510 -0.79 -20.00 33.37
C PHE A 510 -1.80 -18.98 32.79
N ASP A 511 -2.67 -18.48 33.68
CA ASP A 511 -3.79 -17.56 33.39
C ASP A 511 -3.31 -16.13 33.16
N ILE A 512 -3.87 -15.43 32.17
CA ILE A 512 -3.61 -14.00 31.92
C ILE A 512 -4.77 -13.22 32.56
N ASP A 513 -4.46 -12.32 33.49
CA ASP A 513 -5.49 -11.50 34.15
C ASP A 513 -5.87 -10.28 33.29
N GLU A 514 -4.86 -9.52 32.88
CA GLU A 514 -4.99 -8.27 32.13
C GLU A 514 -3.70 -7.96 31.39
N PHE A 515 -3.79 -7.21 30.29
CA PHE A 515 -2.61 -6.65 29.66
C PHE A 515 -2.81 -5.21 29.24
N TYR A 516 -1.69 -4.49 29.25
CA TYR A 516 -1.61 -3.07 28.93
C TYR A 516 -0.74 -2.89 27.70
N VAL A 517 -1.16 -1.97 26.83
CA VAL A 517 -0.41 -1.57 25.65
C VAL A 517 -0.19 -0.08 25.71
N GLY A 518 1.06 0.36 25.64
CA GLY A 518 1.43 1.76 25.55
C GLY A 518 2.53 1.98 24.52
N TYR A 519 2.91 3.22 24.31
CA TYR A 519 3.92 3.60 23.33
C TYR A 519 4.62 4.90 23.73
N ASP A 520 5.85 5.10 23.24
CA ASP A 520 6.54 6.39 23.26
C ASP A 520 6.86 6.85 21.82
N SER A 521 8.01 7.49 21.57
CA SER A 521 8.47 7.87 20.23
C SER A 521 9.36 6.81 19.55
N SER A 522 9.68 5.71 20.22
CA SER A 522 10.64 4.70 19.78
C SER A 522 10.22 3.24 20.05
N ASN A 523 9.23 2.99 20.90
CA ASN A 523 8.87 1.67 21.39
C ASN A 523 7.37 1.50 21.59
N VAL A 524 6.92 0.26 21.41
CA VAL A 524 5.69 -0.26 21.98
C VAL A 524 6.04 -0.94 23.30
N PHE A 525 5.28 -0.62 24.34
CA PHE A 525 5.40 -1.22 25.65
C PHE A 525 4.21 -2.13 25.91
N LEU A 526 4.48 -3.36 26.38
CA LEU A 526 3.45 -4.26 26.86
C LEU A 526 3.72 -4.64 28.31
N ARG A 527 2.66 -4.62 29.13
CA ARG A 527 2.65 -5.23 30.44
C ARG A 527 1.60 -6.31 30.46
N ILE A 528 1.96 -7.48 30.96
CA ILE A 528 1.10 -8.65 31.04
C ILE A 528 1.09 -9.09 32.51
N ASP A 529 -0.10 -9.05 33.10
CA ASP A 529 -0.35 -9.52 34.45
C ASP A 529 -0.79 -10.98 34.34
N THR A 530 0.07 -11.88 34.82
CA THR A 530 -0.11 -13.34 34.73
C THR A 530 0.72 -14.02 35.83
N GLU A 531 0.67 -15.36 35.91
CA GLU A 531 1.40 -16.15 36.89
C GLU A 531 2.93 -15.85 36.86
N THR A 532 3.47 -15.53 38.04
CA THR A 532 4.87 -15.10 38.19
C THR A 532 5.85 -16.24 37.85
N PRO A 533 7.11 -15.94 37.46
CA PRO A 533 8.11 -16.98 37.20
C PRO A 533 8.31 -17.95 38.37
N GLU A 534 8.22 -17.47 39.62
CA GLU A 534 8.31 -18.32 40.82
C GLU A 534 7.11 -19.27 40.95
N MET A 535 5.91 -18.81 40.60
CA MET A 535 4.69 -19.61 40.62
C MET A 535 4.74 -20.70 39.54
N LEU A 536 5.12 -20.34 38.30
CA LEU A 536 5.29 -21.28 37.18
C LEU A 536 6.30 -22.37 37.50
N ALA A 537 7.45 -22.02 38.09
CA ALA A 537 8.47 -22.99 38.50
C ALA A 537 7.99 -23.97 39.59
N SER A 538 6.89 -23.67 40.27
CA SER A 538 6.29 -24.51 41.32
C SER A 538 5.16 -25.43 40.83
N VAL A 539 4.73 -25.28 39.57
CA VAL A 539 3.70 -26.12 38.95
C VAL A 539 4.27 -27.53 38.68
N ASP A 540 3.63 -28.56 39.25
CA ASP A 540 4.05 -29.96 39.11
C ASP A 540 3.43 -30.57 37.84
N ARG A 541 4.18 -30.56 36.73
CA ARG A 541 3.75 -31.14 35.45
C ARG A 541 4.36 -32.52 35.19
N GLU A 542 3.59 -33.42 34.57
CA GLU A 542 3.96 -34.84 34.41
C GLU A 542 5.09 -35.07 33.39
N SER A 543 5.38 -34.09 32.54
CA SER A 543 6.42 -34.12 31.50
C SER A 543 7.68 -33.39 31.97
N SER A 544 8.86 -34.00 31.77
CA SER A 544 10.15 -33.39 32.13
C SER A 544 10.61 -32.29 31.17
N ASN A 545 9.78 -31.94 30.17
CA ASN A 545 10.12 -31.00 29.10
C ASN A 545 9.16 -29.81 29.03
N ASP A 546 8.16 -29.69 29.91
CA ASP A 546 7.18 -28.59 29.89
C ASP A 546 7.87 -27.28 30.30
N ALA A 547 8.26 -26.46 29.32
CA ALA A 547 8.80 -25.12 29.53
C ALA A 547 7.70 -24.07 29.33
N PRO A 548 7.58 -23.05 30.20
CA PRO A 548 6.62 -21.99 29.98
C PRO A 548 7.04 -21.13 28.78
N ASP A 549 6.07 -20.62 28.02
CA ASP A 549 6.25 -19.62 26.98
C ASP A 549 5.19 -18.51 27.12
N LEU A 550 5.61 -17.28 26.88
CA LEU A 550 4.73 -16.11 26.84
C LEU A 550 5.06 -15.34 25.57
N ALA A 551 4.13 -15.34 24.62
CA ALA A 551 4.33 -14.79 23.28
C ALA A 551 3.30 -13.73 22.91
N ILE A 552 3.76 -12.70 22.19
CA ILE A 552 2.95 -11.59 21.70
C ILE A 552 2.95 -11.65 20.18
N TYR A 553 1.78 -11.77 19.56
CA TYR A 553 1.59 -11.85 18.12
C TYR A 553 1.10 -10.51 17.59
N PHE A 554 1.73 -10.03 16.52
CA PHE A 554 1.36 -8.80 15.83
C PHE A 554 0.93 -9.12 14.40
N MET A 555 -0.20 -8.53 13.99
CA MET A 555 -0.62 -8.50 12.60
C MET A 555 0.36 -7.68 11.78
N GLN A 556 0.44 -7.96 10.48
CA GLN A 556 1.12 -7.08 9.54
C GLN A 556 0.59 -5.63 9.73
N PRO A 557 1.47 -4.65 10.00
CA PRO A 557 1.10 -3.24 10.09
C PRO A 557 0.42 -2.76 8.81
N ASN A 558 -0.66 -2.00 8.95
CA ASN A 558 -1.47 -1.48 7.85
C ASN A 558 -1.89 -2.53 6.81
N ALA A 559 -2.09 -3.79 7.22
CA ALA A 559 -2.75 -4.73 6.33
C ALA A 559 -4.18 -4.22 6.07
N VAL A 560 -4.37 -3.56 4.92
CA VAL A 560 -5.67 -3.13 4.40
C VAL A 560 -6.41 -4.34 3.83
N ASN A 561 -5.66 -5.26 3.24
CA ASN A 561 -6.16 -6.51 2.66
C ASN A 561 -5.79 -7.66 3.60
N PHE A 562 -6.68 -8.64 3.79
CA PHE A 562 -6.36 -9.82 4.60
C PHE A 562 -5.69 -10.93 3.75
N ASN A 563 -5.18 -10.58 2.58
CA ASN A 563 -4.52 -11.48 1.63
C ASN A 563 -2.99 -11.31 1.67
N GLU A 564 -2.45 -11.26 2.89
CA GLU A 564 -1.05 -10.96 3.16
C GLU A 564 -0.14 -12.19 3.03
N VAL A 565 0.90 -12.10 2.20
CA VAL A 565 1.90 -13.16 2.05
C VAL A 565 2.77 -13.33 3.28
N GLU A 566 3.27 -14.55 3.46
CA GLU A 566 4.11 -14.93 4.59
C GLU A 566 3.49 -14.53 5.94
N THR A 567 2.18 -14.78 6.12
CA THR A 567 1.46 -14.59 7.40
C THR A 567 0.92 -15.92 7.93
N ASN A 568 0.83 -16.00 9.25
CA ASN A 568 0.39 -17.19 9.98
C ASN A 568 -0.91 -16.86 10.75
N PHE A 569 -1.80 -17.83 10.89
CA PHE A 569 -3.09 -17.65 11.56
C PHE A 569 -3.18 -18.44 12.87
N ARG A 570 -2.14 -19.21 13.21
CA ARG A 570 -2.11 -20.04 14.41
C ARG A 570 -0.98 -19.65 15.36
N THR A 571 -1.24 -19.87 16.64
CA THR A 571 -0.24 -19.83 17.70
C THR A 571 0.85 -20.88 17.47
N TYR A 572 2.05 -20.63 17.98
CA TYR A 572 3.24 -21.44 17.73
C TYR A 572 3.18 -22.84 18.34
N TYR A 573 2.66 -22.99 19.57
CA TYR A 573 2.66 -24.27 20.29
C TYR A 573 1.32 -25.01 20.22
N GLY A 574 0.23 -24.40 20.72
CA GLY A 574 -1.08 -25.07 20.77
C GLY A 574 -1.90 -25.02 19.48
N ASN A 575 -1.41 -24.36 18.42
CA ASN A 575 -2.07 -24.21 17.13
C ASN A 575 -3.48 -23.61 17.19
N GLN A 576 -3.81 -22.84 18.23
CA GLN A 576 -5.05 -22.10 18.35
C GLN A 576 -5.11 -20.95 17.32
N ILE A 577 -6.33 -20.55 16.92
CA ILE A 577 -6.54 -19.54 15.88
C ILE A 577 -6.40 -18.13 16.47
N LEU A 578 -5.54 -17.32 15.87
CA LEU A 578 -5.28 -15.94 16.30
C LEU A 578 -6.42 -14.99 15.89
N GLY A 579 -7.09 -15.23 14.77
CA GLY A 579 -8.12 -14.33 14.25
C GLY A 579 -7.57 -13.04 13.65
N PHE A 580 -6.34 -13.09 13.13
CA PHE A 580 -5.74 -12.12 12.20
C PHE A 580 -4.51 -12.75 11.52
N PRO A 581 -4.06 -12.23 10.36
CA PRO A 581 -2.83 -12.66 9.70
C PRO A 581 -1.59 -12.15 10.47
N ALA A 582 -1.05 -12.97 11.36
CA ALA A 582 0.11 -12.63 12.17
C ALA A 582 1.40 -12.65 11.34
N LYS A 583 2.17 -11.55 11.41
CA LYS A 583 3.46 -11.41 10.75
C LYS A 583 4.63 -11.57 11.72
N TYR A 584 4.48 -11.04 12.92
CA TYR A 584 5.54 -11.02 13.93
C TYR A 584 5.08 -11.70 15.21
N MET A 585 6.00 -12.41 15.85
CA MET A 585 5.82 -12.99 17.18
C MET A 585 7.01 -12.61 18.05
N VAL A 586 6.76 -11.98 19.19
CA VAL A 586 7.77 -11.66 20.21
C VAL A 586 7.55 -12.58 21.40
N SER A 587 8.48 -13.51 21.65
CA SER A 587 8.40 -14.48 22.75
C SER A 587 9.41 -14.15 23.86
N PHE A 588 8.99 -14.29 25.11
CA PHE A 588 9.84 -14.10 26.29
C PHE A 588 10.88 -15.23 26.42
N ASP A 589 12.15 -14.87 26.57
CA ASP A 589 13.22 -15.85 26.72
C ASP A 589 13.48 -16.17 28.20
N PHE A 590 12.77 -17.17 28.73
CA PHE A 590 12.89 -17.62 30.12
C PHE A 590 14.30 -18.08 30.49
N ASP A 591 15.11 -18.57 29.54
CA ASP A 591 16.49 -19.01 29.81
C ASP A 591 17.43 -17.83 30.11
N THR A 592 17.01 -16.61 29.77
CA THR A 592 17.77 -15.38 30.00
C THR A 592 17.34 -14.59 31.23
N LEU A 593 16.29 -15.04 31.92
CA LEU A 593 15.77 -14.40 33.12
C LEU A 593 16.81 -14.45 34.26
N ARG A 594 17.15 -13.27 34.75
CA ARG A 594 18.11 -13.08 35.86
C ARG A 594 17.41 -12.96 37.20
N GLU A 595 18.20 -13.09 38.28
CA GLU A 595 17.72 -12.89 39.66
C GLU A 595 17.19 -11.46 39.93
N ASP A 596 17.53 -10.49 39.08
CA ASP A 596 17.05 -9.11 39.14
C ASP A 596 15.83 -8.84 38.25
N GLY A 597 15.17 -9.88 37.77
CA GLY A 597 13.95 -9.81 36.94
C GLY A 597 14.20 -9.55 35.46
N ARG A 598 15.38 -9.09 35.04
CA ARG A 598 15.63 -8.73 33.63
C ARG A 598 15.87 -9.96 32.75
N ALA A 599 15.37 -9.89 31.51
CA ALA A 599 15.47 -10.93 30.51
C ALA A 599 15.65 -10.36 29.10
N LYS A 600 15.62 -11.24 28.11
CA LYS A 600 15.52 -10.94 26.68
C LYS A 600 14.22 -11.48 26.11
N TRP A 601 13.85 -10.97 24.94
CA TRP A 601 12.80 -11.52 24.10
C TRP A 601 13.38 -11.90 22.74
N ASN A 602 12.72 -12.84 22.06
CA ASN A 602 13.08 -13.35 20.75
C ASN A 602 12.01 -12.95 19.73
N LEU A 603 12.45 -12.46 18.56
CA LEU A 603 11.57 -12.05 17.47
C LEU A 603 11.54 -13.13 16.40
N PHE A 604 10.33 -13.54 16.05
CA PHE A 604 10.05 -14.47 14.96
C PHE A 604 9.22 -13.78 13.88
N THR A 605 9.52 -14.05 12.63
CA THR A 605 8.71 -13.64 11.48
C THR A 605 8.00 -14.84 10.88
N ALA A 606 6.74 -14.67 10.52
CA ALA A 606 5.98 -15.66 9.78
C ALA A 606 6.54 -15.85 8.37
N LYS A 607 6.44 -17.09 7.86
CA LYS A 607 6.77 -17.49 6.49
C LYS A 607 5.59 -18.14 5.76
N GLY A 608 4.39 -18.01 6.33
CA GLY A 608 3.20 -18.63 5.80
C GLY A 608 3.24 -20.15 5.92
N LYS A 609 2.41 -20.79 5.12
CA LYS A 609 2.22 -22.24 5.11
C LYS A 609 3.22 -22.91 4.17
N SER A 610 3.96 -23.90 4.67
CA SER A 610 4.80 -24.80 3.87
C SER A 610 4.31 -26.22 4.06
N GLY A 611 3.71 -26.81 3.02
CA GLY A 611 2.95 -28.05 3.15
C GLY A 611 1.70 -27.83 4.00
N ASP A 612 1.55 -28.59 5.08
CA ASP A 612 0.38 -28.52 5.98
C ASP A 612 0.63 -27.71 7.27
N GLN A 613 1.83 -27.12 7.42
CA GLN A 613 2.23 -26.43 8.65
C GLN A 613 2.63 -24.99 8.37
N GLU A 614 2.26 -24.09 9.26
CA GLU A 614 2.76 -22.72 9.25
C GLU A 614 4.21 -22.69 9.74
N GLN A 615 4.98 -21.73 9.24
CA GLN A 615 6.39 -21.61 9.59
C GLN A 615 6.69 -20.26 10.25
N TRP A 616 7.41 -20.34 11.36
CA TRP A 616 7.94 -19.19 12.09
C TRP A 616 9.47 -19.29 12.08
N VAL A 617 10.14 -18.18 11.77
CA VAL A 617 11.60 -18.10 11.69
C VAL A 617 12.10 -17.09 12.70
N LEU A 618 13.03 -17.49 13.57
CA LEU A 618 13.73 -16.58 14.48
C LEU A 618 14.61 -15.62 13.65
N THR A 619 14.32 -14.33 13.72
CA THR A 619 15.02 -13.28 12.97
C THR A 619 15.82 -12.34 13.87
N GLY A 620 15.47 -12.23 15.14
CA GLY A 620 16.12 -11.30 16.07
C GLY A 620 15.98 -11.72 17.54
N SER A 621 16.74 -11.03 18.38
CA SER A 621 16.67 -11.15 19.85
C SER A 621 17.07 -9.82 20.46
N SER A 622 16.46 -9.47 21.58
CA SER A 622 16.68 -8.16 22.19
C SER A 622 17.93 -8.07 23.05
N SER A 623 18.28 -6.83 23.40
CA SER A 623 19.25 -6.58 24.46
C SER A 623 18.67 -6.99 25.80
N LEU A 624 19.53 -7.48 26.70
CA LEU A 624 19.11 -7.81 28.06
C LEU A 624 18.55 -6.56 28.76
N GLY A 625 17.36 -6.71 29.35
CA GLY A 625 16.63 -5.64 30.02
C GLY A 625 15.61 -4.93 29.13
N ASN A 626 15.45 -5.37 27.87
CA ASN A 626 14.31 -4.96 27.03
C ASN A 626 13.04 -5.75 27.34
N CYS A 627 13.12 -6.77 28.20
CA CYS A 627 11.98 -7.26 28.96
C CYS A 627 12.41 -7.61 30.38
N ALA A 628 11.42 -7.73 31.27
CA ALA A 628 11.62 -8.16 32.64
C ALA A 628 10.38 -8.90 33.16
N ALA A 629 10.59 -9.76 34.16
CA ALA A 629 9.54 -10.54 34.81
C ALA A 629 9.82 -10.69 36.31
N GLN A 630 8.91 -10.17 37.14
CA GLN A 630 8.90 -10.42 38.58
C GLN A 630 7.46 -10.57 39.08
N ASP A 631 6.77 -9.45 39.33
CA ASP A 631 5.34 -9.43 39.71
C ASP A 631 4.45 -9.38 38.46
N VAL A 632 4.95 -8.77 37.38
CA VAL A 632 4.35 -8.71 36.05
C VAL A 632 5.42 -8.97 34.98
N TYR A 633 5.00 -9.23 33.74
CA TYR A 633 5.91 -9.30 32.59
C TYR A 633 5.84 -8.00 31.81
N GLU A 634 6.98 -7.37 31.57
CA GLU A 634 7.09 -6.10 30.85
C GLU A 634 7.98 -6.24 29.63
N PHE A 635 7.56 -5.66 28.52
CA PHE A 635 8.24 -5.68 27.24
C PHE A 635 8.43 -4.26 26.73
N MET A 636 9.63 -3.96 26.27
CA MET A 636 9.96 -2.81 25.43
C MET A 636 10.38 -3.33 24.06
N ILE A 637 9.53 -3.09 23.07
CA ILE A 637 9.71 -3.57 21.70
C ILE A 637 9.86 -2.34 20.80
N PRO A 638 11.04 -2.12 20.20
CA PRO A 638 11.17 -1.08 19.19
C PRO A 638 10.19 -1.36 18.05
N TRP A 639 9.29 -0.43 17.75
CA TRP A 639 8.27 -0.65 16.72
C TRP A 639 8.83 -0.97 15.33
N ALA A 640 10.04 -0.49 15.01
CA ALA A 640 10.73 -0.83 13.77
C ALA A 640 10.99 -2.35 13.62
N GLU A 641 11.22 -3.06 14.72
CA GLU A 641 11.45 -4.51 14.72
C GLU A 641 10.19 -5.30 14.34
N ILE A 642 9.01 -4.70 14.49
CA ILE A 642 7.70 -5.28 14.12
C ILE A 642 7.05 -4.53 12.96
N GLY A 643 7.83 -3.76 12.19
CA GLY A 643 7.38 -3.06 10.98
C GLY A 643 6.37 -1.93 11.20
N LEU A 644 6.21 -1.45 12.44
CA LEU A 644 5.27 -0.37 12.78
C LEU A 644 5.90 1.02 12.58
N ALA A 645 5.07 1.99 12.17
CA ALA A 645 5.41 3.40 12.04
C ALA A 645 4.30 4.29 12.62
N PRO A 646 4.55 5.59 12.90
CA PRO A 646 3.49 6.51 13.34
C PRO A 646 2.33 6.52 12.35
N ARG A 647 1.10 6.75 12.85
CA ARG A 647 -0.16 6.72 12.09
C ARG A 647 -0.57 5.33 11.60
N TYR A 648 0.26 4.31 11.76
CA TYR A 648 -0.05 2.95 11.33
C TYR A 648 -0.83 2.22 12.42
N THR A 649 -1.62 1.24 12.00
CA THR A 649 -2.38 0.37 12.91
C THR A 649 -1.90 -1.07 12.82
N THR A 650 -2.03 -1.80 13.91
CA THR A 650 -1.88 -3.26 13.93
C THR A 650 -2.84 -3.88 14.95
N ARG A 651 -2.96 -5.21 14.87
CA ARG A 651 -3.68 -6.03 15.84
C ARG A 651 -2.69 -6.83 16.68
N VAL A 652 -2.97 -6.98 17.96
CA VAL A 652 -2.13 -7.70 18.92
C VAL A 652 -2.91 -8.71 19.74
N LYS A 653 -2.28 -9.86 20.00
CA LYS A 653 -2.72 -10.88 20.97
C LYS A 653 -1.53 -11.38 21.79
N VAL A 654 -1.80 -11.72 23.04
CA VAL A 654 -0.88 -12.34 23.99
C VAL A 654 -1.30 -13.79 24.19
N VAL A 655 -0.33 -14.70 24.24
CA VAL A 655 -0.56 -16.13 24.41
C VAL A 655 0.36 -16.67 25.48
N SER A 656 -0.20 -17.35 26.47
CA SER A 656 0.53 -18.15 27.44
C SER A 656 0.46 -19.62 27.04
N SER A 657 1.60 -20.33 27.08
CA SER A 657 1.69 -21.73 26.64
C SER A 657 2.65 -22.54 27.49
N TRP A 658 2.50 -23.87 27.46
CA TRP A 658 3.49 -24.83 27.90
C TRP A 658 4.02 -25.60 26.69
N ALA A 659 5.32 -25.46 26.42
CA ALA A 659 6.00 -26.14 25.33
C ALA A 659 6.43 -27.54 25.76
N GLU A 660 6.06 -28.58 24.98
CA GLU A 660 6.58 -29.95 25.17
C GLU A 660 7.96 -30.11 24.49
N SER A 661 8.20 -29.34 23.42
CA SER A 661 9.53 -29.07 22.85
C SER A 661 9.55 -27.71 22.15
N LEU A 662 10.71 -27.23 21.68
CA LEU A 662 10.83 -25.97 20.91
C LEU A 662 10.28 -26.08 19.46
N SER A 663 9.72 -27.22 19.09
CA SER A 663 9.18 -27.45 17.75
C SER A 663 7.80 -26.80 17.61
N TYR A 664 7.53 -26.22 16.45
CA TYR A 664 6.19 -25.71 16.12
C TYR A 664 5.13 -26.81 16.28
N GLY A 665 4.00 -26.46 16.89
CA GLY A 665 2.88 -27.35 17.17
C GLY A 665 3.10 -28.35 18.32
N ASP A 666 4.20 -28.25 19.07
CA ASP A 666 4.57 -29.20 20.12
C ASP A 666 4.44 -28.58 21.52
N GLY A 667 3.21 -28.33 21.93
CA GLY A 667 2.86 -27.79 23.24
C GLY A 667 1.35 -27.56 23.39
N ILE A 668 0.96 -26.85 24.44
CA ILE A 668 -0.43 -26.52 24.74
C ILE A 668 -0.53 -25.04 25.07
N ASP A 669 -1.41 -24.32 24.36
CA ASP A 669 -1.77 -22.95 24.74
C ASP A 669 -2.74 -22.99 25.91
N MET A 670 -2.44 -22.20 26.93
CA MET A 670 -3.22 -22.05 28.14
C MET A 670 -4.28 -20.96 27.94
N GLU A 671 -3.88 -19.80 27.42
CA GLU A 671 -4.80 -18.72 27.08
C GLU A 671 -4.33 -17.92 25.86
N VAL A 672 -5.30 -17.42 25.07
CA VAL A 672 -5.11 -16.45 23.99
C VAL A 672 -5.94 -15.19 24.32
N ALA A 673 -5.27 -14.11 24.70
CA ALA A 673 -5.89 -12.89 25.20
C ALA A 673 -5.56 -11.64 24.34
N PRO A 674 -6.51 -10.73 24.09
CA PRO A 674 -7.92 -10.86 24.40
C PRO A 674 -8.59 -11.82 23.39
N PRO A 675 -9.83 -12.29 23.65
CA PRO A 675 -10.53 -13.18 22.71
C PRO A 675 -10.67 -12.59 21.31
N ALA A 676 -11.06 -11.31 21.25
CA ALA A 676 -10.94 -10.48 20.05
C ALA A 676 -9.56 -9.79 20.06
N PRO A 677 -8.89 -9.63 18.92
CA PRO A 677 -7.58 -8.98 18.89
C PRO A 677 -7.65 -7.52 19.33
N ALA A 678 -6.70 -7.07 20.15
CA ALA A 678 -6.59 -5.66 20.52
C ALA A 678 -6.04 -4.84 19.36
N GLU A 679 -6.60 -3.66 19.13
CA GLU A 679 -6.10 -2.73 18.11
C GLU A 679 -5.13 -1.72 18.73
N LEU A 680 -3.95 -1.63 18.11
CA LEU A 680 -2.95 -0.62 18.41
C LEU A 680 -3.02 0.45 17.31
N ILE A 681 -3.44 1.66 17.69
CA ILE A 681 -3.48 2.84 16.82
C ILE A 681 -2.43 3.82 17.33
N LEU A 682 -1.47 4.16 16.48
CA LEU A 682 -0.42 5.10 16.83
C LEU A 682 -0.83 6.52 16.43
N PRO A 683 -0.86 7.50 17.35
CA PRO A 683 -1.14 8.90 16.99
C PRO A 683 -0.01 9.47 16.14
N ASP A 684 -0.30 10.55 15.42
CA ASP A 684 0.71 11.30 14.69
C ASP A 684 1.64 12.04 15.67
N LEU A 685 2.80 11.45 15.93
CA LEU A 685 3.85 12.02 16.78
C LEU A 685 5.00 12.60 15.94
N GLU A 686 4.79 12.83 14.64
CA GLU A 686 5.86 13.21 13.73
C GLU A 686 6.37 14.64 13.93
N GLU A 687 7.63 14.75 14.38
CA GLU A 687 8.38 15.99 14.36
C GLU A 687 9.34 16.01 13.16
N TRP A 688 9.18 17.00 12.29
CA TRP A 688 9.93 17.10 11.03
C TRP A 688 11.12 18.05 11.12
N VAL A 689 12.23 17.64 10.50
CA VAL A 689 13.48 18.39 10.38
C VAL A 689 13.77 18.64 8.91
N THR A 690 13.76 19.90 8.48
CA THR A 690 14.15 20.24 7.10
C THR A 690 15.65 20.09 6.91
N LEU A 691 16.04 19.20 6.00
CA LEU A 691 17.42 18.90 5.65
C LEU A 691 17.89 19.75 4.48
N LEU A 692 17.05 19.88 3.46
CA LEU A 692 17.36 20.56 2.20
C LEU A 692 16.15 21.38 1.74
N GLN A 693 16.44 22.56 1.21
CA GLN A 693 15.58 23.28 0.28
C GLN A 693 16.44 23.57 -0.95
N LEU A 694 16.11 22.91 -2.05
CA LEU A 694 16.79 23.05 -3.32
C LEU A 694 15.81 23.70 -4.29
N GLU A 695 16.20 24.85 -4.82
CA GLU A 695 15.45 25.56 -5.85
C GLU A 695 15.92 25.04 -7.20
N ASP A 696 14.97 24.72 -8.07
CA ASP A 696 15.21 24.23 -9.42
C ASP A 696 15.02 25.36 -10.46
N GLN A 697 15.40 25.13 -11.71
CA GLN A 697 15.57 26.16 -12.72
C GLN A 697 14.30 26.47 -13.51
N ILE A 698 13.31 27.08 -12.85
CA ILE A 698 12.03 27.58 -13.42
C ILE A 698 12.01 27.76 -14.95
N GLY A 699 11.13 27.02 -15.60
CA GLY A 699 10.85 27.11 -17.03
C GLY A 699 11.73 26.21 -17.89
N ASP A 700 12.37 25.19 -17.32
CA ASP A 700 13.16 24.20 -18.04
C ASP A 700 12.47 22.85 -18.22
N GLU A 701 11.13 22.80 -18.15
CA GLU A 701 10.27 21.66 -18.52
C GLU A 701 10.27 21.35 -20.04
N THR A 702 11.46 21.38 -20.64
CA THR A 702 11.74 21.29 -22.08
C THR A 702 12.36 19.95 -22.47
N GLY A 703 12.53 19.02 -21.52
CA GLY A 703 13.15 17.72 -21.76
C GLY A 703 14.56 17.83 -22.33
N ASP A 704 14.78 17.24 -23.50
CA ASP A 704 16.03 17.32 -24.28
C ASP A 704 16.22 18.68 -25.00
N GLY A 705 15.23 19.57 -24.92
CA GLY A 705 15.31 20.98 -25.27
C GLY A 705 14.16 21.51 -26.13
N ASP A 706 13.34 20.64 -26.70
CA ASP A 706 12.24 21.05 -27.56
C ASP A 706 10.94 20.28 -27.34
N TYR A 707 10.77 19.66 -26.16
CA TYR A 707 9.52 18.98 -25.81
C TYR A 707 8.32 19.91 -25.87
N ILE A 708 7.21 19.39 -26.38
CA ILE A 708 5.97 20.11 -26.68
C ILE A 708 4.81 19.42 -25.96
N TYR A 709 3.97 20.22 -25.31
CA TYR A 709 2.78 19.75 -24.61
C TYR A 709 1.79 19.02 -25.55
N PRO A 710 1.00 18.07 -25.02
CA PRO A 710 -0.10 17.47 -25.77
C PRO A 710 -1.14 18.50 -26.20
N LEU A 711 -1.88 18.21 -27.27
CA LEU A 711 -2.83 19.14 -27.87
C LEU A 711 -4.18 19.21 -27.12
N ALA A 712 -4.46 18.28 -26.20
CA ALA A 712 -5.68 18.29 -25.40
C ALA A 712 -5.76 19.51 -24.47
N SER A 713 -6.97 20.02 -24.28
CA SER A 713 -7.22 21.20 -23.43
C SER A 713 -6.95 20.95 -21.95
N ASP A 714 -6.93 19.69 -21.53
CA ASP A 714 -6.65 19.25 -20.16
C ASP A 714 -5.25 19.66 -19.72
N PHE A 715 -4.30 19.76 -20.65
CA PHE A 715 -2.93 20.21 -20.40
C PHE A 715 -2.75 21.72 -20.56
N ALA A 716 -3.82 22.47 -20.88
CA ALA A 716 -3.75 23.91 -21.08
C ALA A 716 -3.70 24.64 -19.73
N THR A 717 -2.63 25.39 -19.50
CA THR A 717 -2.47 26.23 -18.31
C THR A 717 -2.65 27.70 -18.61
N SER A 718 -2.75 28.51 -17.56
CA SER A 718 -2.89 29.96 -17.70
C SER A 718 -1.63 30.64 -18.28
N GLY A 719 -0.49 29.93 -18.28
CA GLY A 719 0.82 30.41 -18.69
C GLY A 719 1.43 29.77 -19.94
N ASP A 720 0.72 28.86 -20.63
CA ASP A 720 1.25 28.03 -21.73
C ASP A 720 2.48 27.19 -21.30
N GLY A 721 2.43 26.56 -20.11
CA GLY A 721 3.52 25.76 -19.52
C GLY A 721 3.35 25.51 -18.02
N GLY A 722 4.36 24.96 -17.35
CA GLY A 722 4.43 24.86 -15.90
C GLY A 722 3.86 23.60 -15.23
N LEU A 723 3.13 22.74 -15.96
CA LEU A 723 2.60 21.47 -15.38
C LEU A 723 3.70 20.53 -14.91
N TRP A 724 4.86 20.51 -15.57
CA TRP A 724 5.97 19.63 -15.22
C TRP A 724 7.22 20.39 -14.78
N ASP A 725 7.09 21.71 -14.57
CA ASP A 725 8.16 22.59 -14.05
C ASP A 725 8.20 22.44 -12.52
N ALA A 726 9.05 21.55 -12.00
CA ALA A 726 9.31 21.50 -10.58
C ALA A 726 10.17 22.72 -10.22
N GLN A 727 9.69 23.57 -9.31
CA GLN A 727 10.38 24.81 -8.96
C GLN A 727 11.27 24.64 -7.74
N LYS A 728 10.93 23.68 -6.88
CA LYS A 728 11.62 23.46 -5.62
C LYS A 728 11.33 22.09 -5.06
N VAL A 729 12.36 21.48 -4.47
CA VAL A 729 12.20 20.35 -3.55
C VAL A 729 12.62 20.74 -2.13
N THR A 730 11.77 20.41 -1.16
CA THR A 730 12.11 20.41 0.26
C THR A 730 12.21 18.99 0.75
N ILE A 731 13.40 18.58 1.20
CA ILE A 731 13.60 17.28 1.87
C ILE A 731 13.61 17.52 3.37
N ARG A 732 12.74 16.83 4.08
CA ARG A 732 12.71 16.79 5.54
C ARG A 732 12.65 15.35 6.04
N GLN A 733 13.09 15.13 7.27
CA GLN A 733 12.99 13.82 7.91
C GLN A 733 12.36 13.95 9.28
N SER A 734 11.63 12.92 9.69
CA SER A 734 11.26 12.69 11.08
C SER A 734 12.17 11.61 11.66
N ALA A 735 11.85 11.10 12.86
CA ALA A 735 12.50 9.89 13.35
C ALA A 735 12.19 8.68 12.44
N TRP A 736 11.06 8.69 11.72
CA TRP A 736 10.48 7.51 11.06
C TRP A 736 10.42 7.59 9.54
N ASN A 737 10.23 8.78 9.00
CA ASN A 737 9.98 8.99 7.58
C ASN A 737 10.95 10.02 6.99
N ALA A 738 11.21 9.91 5.71
CA ALA A 738 11.67 11.00 4.87
C ALA A 738 10.46 11.60 4.14
N GLN A 739 10.49 12.90 3.89
CA GLN A 739 9.47 13.55 3.09
C GLN A 739 10.09 14.45 2.04
N PHE A 740 9.60 14.30 0.82
CA PHE A 740 9.95 15.11 -0.33
C PHE A 740 8.72 15.94 -0.70
N ILE A 741 8.83 17.25 -0.51
CA ILE A 741 7.78 18.20 -0.88
C ILE A 741 8.26 18.90 -2.14
N ILE A 742 7.56 18.68 -3.24
CA ILE A 742 7.89 19.22 -4.56
C ILE A 742 6.86 20.31 -4.87
N GLU A 743 7.33 21.55 -5.02
CA GLU A 743 6.51 22.68 -5.45
C GLU A 743 6.57 22.78 -6.98
N MET A 744 5.41 22.67 -7.64
CA MET A 744 5.25 22.74 -9.09
C MET A 744 4.88 24.15 -9.55
N GLY A 745 5.22 24.51 -10.78
CA GLY A 745 4.83 25.78 -11.38
C GLY A 745 3.31 25.93 -11.56
N GLU A 746 2.65 24.88 -12.03
CA GLU A 746 1.20 24.77 -12.14
C GLU A 746 0.77 23.33 -11.78
N MET A 747 -0.36 23.18 -11.09
CA MET A 747 -0.91 21.88 -10.78
C MET A 747 -2.44 21.90 -10.84
N THR A 748 -3.03 20.85 -11.41
CA THR A 748 -4.47 20.69 -11.55
C THR A 748 -4.87 19.29 -11.11
N ASP A 749 -6.14 19.15 -10.73
CA ASP A 749 -6.79 17.88 -10.49
C ASP A 749 -8.10 17.83 -11.28
N ILE A 750 -7.97 17.88 -12.61
CA ILE A 750 -9.11 17.93 -13.52
C ILE A 750 -9.75 16.54 -13.69
N TRP A 751 -8.97 15.47 -13.48
CA TRP A 751 -9.43 14.08 -13.52
C TRP A 751 -9.94 13.58 -12.16
N GLY A 752 -9.78 14.36 -11.08
CA GLY A 752 -10.31 14.03 -9.75
C GLY A 752 -9.66 12.79 -9.14
N LEU A 753 -8.35 12.63 -9.32
CA LEU A 753 -7.63 11.43 -8.89
C LEU A 753 -7.38 11.46 -7.37
N SER A 754 -7.34 10.28 -6.74
CA SER A 754 -7.36 10.14 -5.28
C SER A 754 -6.20 10.82 -4.55
N ASN A 755 -5.03 10.93 -5.18
CA ASN A 755 -3.88 11.62 -4.59
C ASN A 755 -3.92 13.15 -4.81
N GLY A 756 -4.91 13.70 -5.51
CA GLY A 756 -5.17 15.15 -5.58
C GLY A 756 -4.40 15.93 -6.66
N PHE A 757 -3.90 15.26 -7.71
CA PHE A 757 -3.29 15.89 -8.89
C PHE A 757 -3.44 14.99 -10.13
N SER A 758 -3.43 15.58 -11.33
CA SER A 758 -3.75 14.86 -12.58
C SER A 758 -2.58 14.59 -13.52
N HIS A 759 -1.57 15.46 -13.66
CA HIS A 759 -0.69 15.36 -14.84
C HIS A 759 0.71 14.80 -14.59
N GLN A 760 1.18 14.83 -13.35
CA GLN A 760 2.56 14.52 -13.01
C GLN A 760 2.73 13.03 -12.70
N ILE A 761 3.81 12.44 -13.18
CA ILE A 761 4.47 11.28 -12.56
C ILE A 761 5.79 11.77 -11.99
N VAL A 762 6.08 11.40 -10.74
CA VAL A 762 7.34 11.73 -10.10
C VAL A 762 8.03 10.42 -9.70
N GLN A 763 9.30 10.30 -10.07
CA GLN A 763 10.14 9.21 -9.61
C GLN A 763 11.36 9.73 -8.85
N ILE A 764 11.64 9.13 -7.70
CA ILE A 764 12.74 9.46 -6.80
C ILE A 764 13.65 8.23 -6.70
N TYR A 765 14.85 8.34 -7.26
CA TYR A 765 15.89 7.32 -7.18
C TYR A 765 16.88 7.69 -6.09
N VAL A 766 17.16 6.73 -5.20
CA VAL A 766 17.94 6.91 -4.00
C VAL A 766 19.18 6.05 -4.07
N ASP A 767 20.32 6.72 -4.07
CA ASP A 767 21.65 6.12 -4.06
C ASP A 767 22.24 6.30 -2.65
N GLN A 768 22.35 5.17 -1.96
CA GLN A 768 22.82 5.01 -0.61
C GLN A 768 24.35 4.88 -0.54
N GLY A 769 25.05 5.04 -1.67
CA GLY A 769 26.50 5.04 -1.79
C GLY A 769 27.06 3.77 -2.42
N ASN A 770 28.20 3.28 -1.92
CA ASN A 770 28.88 2.13 -2.51
C ASN A 770 28.29 0.81 -2.00
N THR A 771 27.16 0.38 -2.56
CA THR A 771 26.64 -0.99 -2.36
C THR A 771 27.10 -1.94 -3.46
N SER A 772 26.87 -3.24 -3.29
CA SER A 772 27.18 -4.25 -4.31
C SER A 772 25.99 -4.62 -5.21
N PHE A 773 24.84 -3.97 -5.00
CA PHE A 773 23.56 -4.36 -5.60
C PHE A 773 22.75 -3.19 -6.16
N GLY A 774 23.28 -1.97 -6.18
CA GLY A 774 22.63 -0.85 -6.84
C GLY A 774 22.36 -1.12 -8.33
N ASN A 775 21.25 -0.61 -8.84
CA ASN A 775 20.80 -0.75 -10.22
C ASN A 775 20.98 0.56 -11.00
N THR A 776 21.18 0.44 -12.31
CA THR A 776 21.28 1.58 -13.24
C THR A 776 20.06 1.71 -14.13
N GLU A 777 19.30 0.64 -14.32
CA GLU A 777 18.05 0.66 -15.09
C GLU A 777 17.00 1.48 -14.34
N MET A 778 16.36 2.43 -15.02
CA MET A 778 15.23 3.17 -14.45
C MET A 778 13.97 2.31 -14.50
N LEU A 779 12.95 2.71 -13.73
CA LEU A 779 11.65 2.05 -13.77
C LEU A 779 11.04 2.15 -15.17
N SER A 780 10.27 1.11 -15.54
CA SER A 780 9.64 0.97 -16.86
C SER A 780 8.95 2.26 -17.30
N GLY A 781 9.09 2.62 -18.57
CA GLY A 781 8.45 3.80 -19.19
C GLY A 781 9.25 5.10 -19.11
N ALA A 782 10.25 5.22 -18.23
CA ALA A 782 11.08 6.43 -18.14
C ALA A 782 12.05 6.61 -19.33
N ASN A 783 12.42 5.50 -19.99
CA ASN A 783 13.32 5.44 -21.15
C ASN A 783 14.67 6.15 -20.94
N ALA A 784 15.29 5.97 -19.78
CA ALA A 784 16.60 6.48 -19.45
C ALA A 784 17.35 5.54 -18.49
N GLU A 785 18.65 5.78 -18.31
CA GLU A 785 19.50 5.04 -17.37
C GLU A 785 20.12 5.99 -16.34
N ILE A 786 20.31 5.50 -15.11
CA ILE A 786 21.11 6.19 -14.11
C ILE A 786 22.60 5.87 -14.34
N HIS A 787 23.45 6.90 -14.28
CA HIS A 787 24.89 6.74 -14.45
C HIS A 787 25.46 5.71 -13.44
N PRO A 788 26.41 4.82 -13.82
CA PRO A 788 26.89 3.76 -12.93
C PRO A 788 27.49 4.20 -11.58
N ASP A 789 28.06 5.41 -11.52
CA ASP A 789 28.57 5.99 -10.27
C ASP A 789 27.44 6.46 -9.31
N TRP A 790 26.19 6.43 -9.80
CA TRP A 790 24.96 6.86 -9.14
C TRP A 790 23.91 5.74 -9.03
N ALA A 791 24.35 4.47 -9.18
CA ALA A 791 23.44 3.33 -9.14
C ALA A 791 22.57 3.37 -7.87
N TRP A 792 21.26 3.18 -8.05
CA TRP A 792 20.27 3.37 -7.00
C TRP A 792 19.98 2.05 -6.28
N GLU A 793 19.70 2.12 -4.98
CA GLU A 793 19.26 0.96 -4.19
C GLU A 793 17.74 0.92 -4.03
N VAL A 794 17.11 2.11 -4.01
CA VAL A 794 15.66 2.26 -3.89
C VAL A 794 15.16 3.22 -4.96
N ALA A 795 14.13 2.83 -5.69
CA ALA A 795 13.37 3.72 -6.57
C ALA A 795 11.95 3.87 -6.02
N ILE A 796 11.41 5.08 -6.03
CA ILE A 796 10.04 5.40 -5.58
C ILE A 796 9.34 6.08 -6.74
N SER A 797 8.11 5.66 -7.05
CA SER A 797 7.25 6.24 -8.07
C SER A 797 5.92 6.66 -7.45
N GLY A 798 5.35 7.77 -7.91
CA GLY A 798 4.01 8.16 -7.53
C GLY A 798 3.35 9.06 -8.55
N THR A 799 2.03 8.89 -8.67
CA THR A 799 1.17 9.67 -9.56
C THR A 799 -0.12 10.09 -8.83
N GLY A 800 -1.05 10.72 -9.54
CA GLY A 800 -2.38 11.04 -9.03
C GLY A 800 -3.21 9.83 -8.61
N GLU A 801 -2.90 8.66 -9.17
CA GLU A 801 -3.59 7.39 -8.97
C GLU A 801 -2.89 6.54 -7.89
N PRO A 802 -3.58 6.03 -6.86
CA PRO A 802 -2.97 5.24 -5.79
C PRO A 802 -2.28 3.96 -6.26
N GLY A 803 -2.87 3.23 -7.21
CA GLY A 803 -2.31 1.98 -7.77
C GLY A 803 -0.93 2.15 -8.43
N ALA A 804 -0.55 3.37 -8.81
CA ALA A 804 0.75 3.67 -9.41
C ALA A 804 1.82 4.15 -8.40
N VAL A 805 1.49 4.17 -7.11
CA VAL A 805 2.42 4.52 -6.02
C VAL A 805 3.18 3.27 -5.58
N MET A 806 4.49 3.25 -5.79
CA MET A 806 5.30 2.06 -5.49
C MET A 806 6.75 2.40 -5.14
N SER A 807 7.39 1.53 -4.37
CA SER A 807 8.84 1.43 -4.21
C SER A 807 9.35 0.18 -4.91
N VAL A 808 10.59 0.23 -5.37
CA VAL A 808 11.32 -0.91 -5.94
C VAL A 808 12.66 -1.04 -5.23
N GLN A 809 12.96 -2.24 -4.74
CA GLN A 809 14.25 -2.55 -4.11
C GLN A 809 15.18 -3.19 -5.14
N ALA A 810 16.39 -2.65 -5.30
CA ALA A 810 17.33 -3.10 -6.34
C ALA A 810 17.86 -4.54 -6.12
N ASP A 811 17.96 -5.00 -4.87
CA ASP A 811 18.52 -6.32 -4.53
C ASP A 811 17.56 -7.48 -4.81
N THR A 812 16.25 -7.26 -4.62
CA THR A 812 15.19 -8.26 -4.81
C THR A 812 14.37 -8.05 -6.08
N GLY A 813 14.31 -6.82 -6.60
CA GLY A 813 13.34 -6.41 -7.62
C GLY A 813 11.90 -6.29 -7.10
N SER A 814 11.67 -6.44 -5.78
CA SER A 814 10.32 -6.43 -5.22
C SER A 814 9.70 -5.04 -5.27
N THR A 815 8.45 -4.98 -5.69
CA THR A 815 7.63 -3.77 -5.70
C THR A 815 6.74 -3.68 -4.45
N SER A 816 6.50 -2.48 -3.93
CA SER A 816 5.56 -2.29 -2.83
C SER A 816 5.04 -0.86 -2.72
N ALA A 817 3.72 -0.68 -2.62
CA ALA A 817 3.11 0.60 -2.25
C ALA A 817 3.26 0.92 -0.74
N ARG A 818 3.69 -0.05 0.07
CA ARG A 818 3.70 0.09 1.53
C ARG A 818 4.82 0.99 2.00
N GLY A 819 4.53 1.80 3.02
CA GLY A 819 5.52 2.73 3.53
C GLY A 819 5.68 3.97 2.67
N ILE A 820 4.85 4.17 1.63
CA ILE A 820 4.85 5.38 0.80
C ILE A 820 3.45 5.97 0.83
N ASP A 821 3.37 7.27 1.05
CA ASP A 821 2.14 8.04 0.97
C ASP A 821 2.39 9.23 0.05
N VAL A 822 1.50 9.42 -0.92
CA VAL A 822 1.61 10.48 -1.95
C VAL A 822 0.34 11.30 -1.92
N SER A 823 0.49 12.62 -1.80
CA SER A 823 -0.64 13.55 -1.80
C SER A 823 -0.29 14.85 -2.51
N GLY A 824 -1.31 15.47 -3.11
CA GLY A 824 -1.21 16.70 -3.87
C GLY A 824 -2.20 17.75 -3.35
N ASP A 825 -1.77 19.00 -3.36
CA ASP A 825 -2.62 20.16 -3.07
C ASP A 825 -2.52 21.20 -4.19
N THR A 826 -3.54 21.24 -5.05
CA THR A 826 -3.65 22.17 -6.19
C THR A 826 -3.80 23.63 -5.78
N SER A 827 -4.07 23.93 -4.51
CA SER A 827 -4.10 25.32 -4.02
C SER A 827 -2.71 25.87 -3.72
N THR A 828 -1.77 24.98 -3.42
CA THR A 828 -0.36 25.31 -3.14
C THR A 828 0.59 24.80 -4.23
N ASN A 829 0.09 24.08 -5.23
CA ASN A 829 0.84 23.38 -6.26
C ASN A 829 1.92 22.46 -5.67
N THR A 830 1.60 21.71 -4.61
CA THR A 830 2.56 20.83 -3.94
C THR A 830 2.23 19.37 -4.12
N ILE A 831 3.24 18.56 -4.41
CA ILE A 831 3.20 17.10 -4.32
C ILE A 831 4.09 16.67 -3.15
N ILE A 832 3.55 15.85 -2.26
CA ILE A 832 4.21 15.40 -1.03
C ILE A 832 4.34 13.89 -1.05
N PHE A 833 5.58 13.41 -1.10
CA PHE A 833 5.93 12.02 -0.87
C PHE A 833 6.39 11.84 0.57
N THR A 834 5.68 11.04 1.36
CA THR A 834 6.11 10.61 2.69
C THR A 834 6.54 9.15 2.62
N VAL A 835 7.82 8.89 2.88
CA VAL A 835 8.44 7.58 2.67
C VAL A 835 9.05 7.06 3.97
N SER A 836 8.65 5.86 4.36
CA SER A 836 9.18 5.13 5.52
C SER A 836 10.66 4.88 5.38
N LYS A 837 11.43 5.13 6.44
CA LYS A 837 12.84 4.75 6.50
C LYS A 837 13.08 3.25 6.42
N GLY A 838 12.06 2.43 6.69
CA GLY A 838 12.10 1.00 6.38
C GLY A 838 12.15 0.70 4.88
N VAL A 839 11.74 1.65 4.04
CA VAL A 839 11.80 1.58 2.56
C VAL A 839 13.03 2.31 2.04
N ILE A 840 13.23 3.58 2.42
CA ILE A 840 14.28 4.45 1.86
C ILE A 840 15.64 4.34 2.57
N GLY A 841 15.68 3.78 3.77
CA GLY A 841 16.86 3.69 4.64
C GLY A 841 17.01 4.85 5.64
N GLU A 842 17.94 4.72 6.58
CA GLU A 842 18.04 5.61 7.75
C GLU A 842 18.90 6.87 7.54
N ASP A 843 19.85 6.86 6.59
CA ASP A 843 20.89 7.89 6.45
C ASP A 843 20.59 8.94 5.37
N ILE A 844 19.35 9.44 5.38
CA ILE A 844 18.82 10.46 4.45
C ILE A 844 19.81 11.61 4.15
N PRO A 845 20.52 12.20 5.15
CA PRO A 845 21.44 13.30 4.88
C PRO A 845 22.70 12.95 4.07
N ASN A 846 23.04 11.67 3.93
CA ASN A 846 24.25 11.23 3.24
C ASN A 846 23.94 10.52 1.90
N TYR A 847 22.66 10.41 1.54
CA TYR A 847 22.25 9.84 0.26
C TYR A 847 22.36 10.84 -0.88
N ARG A 848 22.32 10.29 -2.09
CA ARG A 848 22.28 11.00 -3.35
C ARG A 848 20.92 10.75 -3.99
N TYR A 849 20.37 11.77 -4.65
CA TYR A 849 19.01 11.72 -5.19
C TYR A 849 18.98 12.09 -6.65
N ILE A 850 18.26 11.32 -7.45
CA ILE A 850 17.82 11.67 -8.80
C ILE A 850 16.30 11.76 -8.75
N ILE A 851 15.74 12.95 -8.94
CA ILE A 851 14.30 13.18 -8.93
C ILE A 851 13.89 13.64 -10.31
N VAL A 852 13.04 12.85 -10.96
CA VAL A 852 12.56 13.10 -12.33
C VAL A 852 11.05 13.28 -12.33
N ILE A 853 10.59 14.16 -13.21
CA ILE A 853 9.18 14.48 -13.40
C ILE A 853 8.84 14.25 -14.87
N GLY A 854 7.68 13.62 -15.09
CA GLY A 854 7.12 13.42 -16.41
C GLY A 854 5.61 13.54 -16.42
N SER A 855 5.05 13.16 -17.56
CA SER A 855 3.61 13.20 -17.80
C SER A 855 3.00 11.83 -17.58
N GLN A 856 2.00 11.73 -16.69
CA GLN A 856 1.43 10.43 -16.31
C GLN A 856 0.31 9.96 -17.25
N ASP A 857 0.33 8.71 -17.69
CA ASP A 857 -0.73 8.07 -18.47
C ASP A 857 -1.21 6.81 -17.77
N GLY A 858 -2.50 6.73 -17.42
CA GLY A 858 -3.07 5.56 -16.76
C GLY A 858 -2.92 4.25 -17.54
N PHE A 859 -2.72 4.34 -18.87
CA PHE A 859 -2.57 3.20 -19.77
C PHE A 859 -1.17 3.07 -20.39
N GLY A 860 -0.29 4.04 -20.13
CA GLY A 860 1.06 4.04 -20.68
C GLY A 860 2.01 3.09 -19.96
N THR A 861 3.09 2.69 -20.62
CA THR A 861 4.10 1.79 -20.04
C THR A 861 4.66 2.38 -18.75
N GLY A 862 4.55 1.66 -17.63
CA GLY A 862 4.96 2.15 -16.31
C GLY A 862 4.28 3.46 -15.88
N LYS A 863 3.09 3.72 -16.43
CA LYS A 863 2.28 4.94 -16.23
C LYS A 863 2.89 6.21 -16.81
N TRP A 864 3.84 6.10 -17.74
CA TRP A 864 4.42 7.22 -18.48
C TRP A 864 3.66 7.49 -19.77
N ARG A 865 3.49 8.77 -20.11
CA ARG A 865 3.04 9.21 -21.42
C ARG A 865 4.24 9.39 -22.33
N ASP A 866 4.13 8.85 -23.54
CA ASP A 866 5.19 8.90 -24.53
C ASP A 866 5.44 10.32 -25.07
N VAL A 867 6.71 10.58 -25.44
CA VAL A 867 7.19 11.80 -26.06
C VAL A 867 7.53 11.55 -27.54
N ASP A 868 6.51 11.62 -28.40
CA ASP A 868 6.71 11.38 -29.83
C ASP A 868 7.50 12.51 -30.52
N ALA A 869 7.98 12.23 -31.74
CA ALA A 869 8.53 13.27 -32.62
C ALA A 869 7.56 14.44 -32.95
N THR A 870 6.25 14.21 -32.85
CA THR A 870 5.24 15.27 -33.03
C THR A 870 4.12 15.13 -32.01
N PRO A 871 3.69 16.23 -31.36
CA PRO A 871 2.67 16.13 -30.33
C PRO A 871 1.33 15.73 -30.93
N THR A 872 0.61 14.83 -30.25
CA THR A 872 -0.76 14.45 -30.60
C THR A 872 -1.74 15.00 -29.56
N THR A 873 -3.00 14.57 -29.61
CA THR A 873 -4.00 14.96 -28.60
C THR A 873 -3.53 14.59 -27.18
N TRP A 874 -2.95 13.41 -27.01
CA TRP A 874 -2.66 12.81 -25.71
C TRP A 874 -1.19 12.45 -25.51
N THR A 875 -0.32 12.55 -26.52
CA THR A 875 1.13 12.33 -26.39
C THR A 875 1.90 13.63 -26.51
N LEU A 876 3.06 13.71 -25.85
CA LEU A 876 3.97 14.84 -25.99
C LEU A 876 4.65 14.82 -27.37
N GLY A 877 5.23 15.95 -27.74
CA GLY A 877 6.00 16.10 -28.97
C GLY A 877 7.45 16.48 -28.69
N GLY A 878 8.32 16.37 -29.70
CA GLY A 878 9.71 16.84 -29.62
C GLY A 878 10.76 15.74 -29.49
N GLY A 879 10.35 14.51 -29.16
CA GLY A 879 11.25 13.36 -29.05
C GLY A 879 11.61 12.73 -30.40
N GLU A 880 11.99 11.45 -30.37
CA GLU A 880 12.27 10.68 -31.58
C GLU A 880 11.20 9.59 -31.78
N ASN A 881 11.43 8.63 -32.67
CA ASN A 881 10.55 7.47 -32.79
C ASN A 881 11.35 6.24 -32.33
N PRO A 882 10.70 5.16 -31.90
CA PRO A 882 11.39 3.93 -31.56
C PRO A 882 12.37 3.47 -32.66
N ALA A 883 13.47 2.85 -32.23
CA ALA A 883 14.49 2.37 -33.15
C ALA A 883 13.90 1.38 -34.14
N SER A 884 14.12 1.64 -35.44
CA SER A 884 13.42 0.93 -36.51
C SER A 884 13.75 -0.57 -36.64
N ASP A 885 14.77 -1.04 -35.94
CA ASP A 885 15.28 -2.41 -36.03
C ASP A 885 14.92 -3.31 -34.85
N ASP A 886 14.74 -2.77 -33.64
CA ASP A 886 14.27 -3.52 -32.46
C ASP A 886 12.92 -3.04 -31.90
N GLY A 887 12.43 -1.88 -32.35
CA GLY A 887 11.18 -1.28 -31.90
C GLY A 887 11.25 -0.69 -30.49
N VAL A 888 12.45 -0.55 -29.92
CA VAL A 888 12.66 -0.02 -28.57
C VAL A 888 12.72 1.50 -28.61
N ASP A 889 12.03 2.11 -27.68
CA ASP A 889 12.10 3.54 -27.44
C ASP A 889 13.34 3.86 -26.60
N TYR A 890 14.25 4.68 -27.14
CA TYR A 890 15.47 5.13 -26.46
C TYR A 890 15.39 6.62 -26.08
N ASP A 891 14.33 7.32 -26.48
CA ASP A 891 14.14 8.71 -26.14
C ASP A 891 13.41 8.85 -24.79
N PRO A 892 13.88 9.75 -23.90
CA PRO A 892 13.42 9.75 -22.53
C PRO A 892 12.04 10.41 -22.41
N ASN A 893 11.11 9.74 -21.72
CA ASN A 893 9.81 10.31 -21.38
C ASN A 893 9.86 11.35 -20.24
N ILE A 894 11.08 11.66 -19.75
CA ILE A 894 11.36 12.59 -18.67
C ILE A 894 11.34 14.02 -19.19
N ILE A 895 10.52 14.87 -18.57
CA ILE A 895 10.32 16.27 -18.98
C ILE A 895 11.20 17.20 -18.15
N ASP A 896 11.36 16.88 -16.86
CA ASP A 896 12.04 17.73 -15.89
C ASP A 896 12.83 16.90 -14.87
N ILE A 897 13.95 17.45 -14.38
CA ILE A 897 14.88 16.83 -13.44
C ILE A 897 15.30 17.87 -12.41
N ILE A 898 15.07 17.58 -11.12
CA ILE A 898 15.47 18.48 -10.05
C ILE A 898 17.00 18.47 -9.88
N LEU A 899 17.66 19.62 -10.08
CA LEU A 899 19.12 19.76 -10.06
C LEU A 899 19.61 20.99 -9.26
N ASP A 900 20.85 20.90 -8.75
CA ASP A 900 21.59 22.07 -8.26
C ASP A 900 22.27 22.80 -9.43
N GLY A 901 21.48 23.57 -10.17
CA GLY A 901 21.91 24.37 -11.33
C GLY A 901 21.57 23.75 -12.68
N ALA A 902 22.19 24.25 -13.75
CA ALA A 902 21.86 23.84 -15.12
C ALA A 902 22.52 22.51 -15.52
N GLY A 903 21.85 21.70 -16.33
CA GLY A 903 22.45 20.46 -16.87
C GLY A 903 21.45 19.48 -17.48
N GLN A 904 20.18 19.57 -17.10
CA GLN A 904 19.10 18.68 -17.55
C GLN A 904 19.09 18.45 -19.06
N GLN A 905 18.98 19.51 -19.86
CA GLN A 905 18.91 19.40 -21.31
C GLN A 905 20.10 18.60 -21.90
N THR A 906 21.30 18.77 -21.33
CA THR A 906 22.49 18.04 -21.82
C THR A 906 22.44 16.55 -21.44
N MET A 907 21.83 16.20 -20.32
CA MET A 907 21.65 14.80 -19.92
C MET A 907 20.54 14.15 -20.74
N LEU A 908 19.39 14.81 -20.87
CA LEU A 908 18.25 14.28 -21.61
C LEU A 908 18.52 14.20 -23.12
N SER A 909 19.33 15.09 -23.72
CA SER A 909 19.73 14.98 -25.14
C SER A 909 20.90 14.01 -25.41
N SER A 910 21.30 13.19 -24.42
CA SER A 910 22.44 12.28 -24.56
C SER A 910 22.11 10.90 -25.14
N TYR A 911 20.83 10.60 -25.39
CA TYR A 911 20.40 9.37 -26.06
C TYR A 911 20.83 9.32 -27.53
N ASP A 912 20.83 8.12 -28.11
CA ASP A 912 21.08 7.86 -29.52
C ASP A 912 20.22 6.67 -29.96
N VAL A 913 19.09 6.94 -30.63
CA VAL A 913 18.14 5.92 -31.11
C VAL A 913 18.81 4.99 -32.13
N ASP A 914 19.53 5.54 -33.10
CA ASP A 914 20.27 4.76 -34.11
C ASP A 914 21.40 3.92 -33.47
N GLY A 915 21.91 4.37 -32.33
CA GLY A 915 22.98 3.73 -31.55
C GLY A 915 22.51 2.75 -30.49
N HIS A 916 21.20 2.67 -30.21
CA HIS A 916 20.60 1.94 -29.10
C HIS A 916 21.15 2.36 -27.73
N ILE A 917 21.22 3.68 -27.48
CA ILE A 917 21.79 4.25 -26.25
C ILE A 917 20.75 5.12 -25.56
N TYR A 918 20.43 4.79 -24.31
CA TYR A 918 19.60 5.61 -23.43
C TYR A 918 20.34 6.86 -22.91
N ALA A 919 19.57 7.90 -22.60
CA ALA A 919 20.09 9.06 -21.87
C ALA A 919 20.61 8.64 -20.49
N GLN A 920 21.79 9.14 -20.10
CA GLN A 920 22.38 8.86 -18.78
C GLN A 920 22.22 10.02 -17.80
N LEU A 921 21.58 9.73 -16.67
CA LEU A 921 21.21 10.74 -15.68
C LEU A 921 22.08 10.68 -14.43
N THR A 922 22.27 11.87 -13.84
CA THR A 922 22.80 12.08 -12.49
C THR A 922 21.90 13.09 -11.79
N GLY A 923 22.00 13.19 -10.46
CA GLY A 923 21.19 14.13 -9.68
C GLY A 923 22.04 15.03 -8.79
N PHE A 924 21.60 15.21 -7.55
CA PHE A 924 22.30 16.05 -6.57
C PHE A 924 22.73 15.27 -5.34
N GLU A 925 23.82 15.74 -4.73
CA GLU A 925 24.30 15.25 -3.43
C GLU A 925 23.75 16.15 -2.32
N MET A 926 23.39 15.57 -1.18
CA MET A 926 22.96 16.34 -0.02
C MET A 926 24.08 17.26 0.50
N PRO A 927 23.87 18.58 0.63
CA PRO A 927 24.89 19.50 1.13
C PRO A 927 25.09 19.36 2.64
N GLU A 928 26.19 19.90 3.18
CA GLU A 928 26.44 19.91 4.62
C GLU A 928 25.33 20.70 5.36
N ILE A 929 24.55 20.02 6.20
CA ILE A 929 23.37 20.58 6.88
C ILE A 929 23.73 21.88 7.62
N ALA A 930 22.96 22.96 7.49
CA ALA A 930 23.16 24.20 8.23
C ALA A 930 22.55 24.15 9.65
N GLN A 931 23.07 24.94 10.60
CA GLN A 931 22.51 25.04 11.96
C GLN A 931 21.10 25.65 11.92
N GLN A 932 20.10 24.98 12.48
CA GLN A 932 18.73 25.45 12.62
C GLN A 932 18.19 25.16 14.01
N ILE A 933 17.05 25.79 14.37
CA ILE A 933 16.27 25.53 15.58
C ILE A 933 14.85 25.17 15.14
N TYR A 934 14.30 24.06 15.63
CA TYR A 934 12.96 23.61 15.30
C TYR A 934 12.30 22.91 16.49
N GLY A 935 10.99 22.67 16.39
CA GLY A 935 10.23 21.98 17.44
C GLY A 935 10.20 22.71 18.78
N PHE A 936 10.37 24.05 18.79
CA PHE A 936 10.31 24.79 20.04
C PHE A 936 8.89 24.73 20.60
N LYS A 937 8.72 24.09 21.75
CA LYS A 937 7.41 23.80 22.34
C LYS A 937 7.40 24.03 23.85
N TYR A 938 6.20 24.30 24.34
CA TYR A 938 5.88 24.29 25.75
C TYR A 938 5.44 22.89 26.15
N VAL A 939 6.09 22.33 27.17
CA VAL A 939 5.78 20.99 27.67
C VAL A 939 4.82 21.07 28.84
N SER A 940 5.21 21.80 29.90
CA SER A 940 4.42 21.93 31.12
C SER A 940 4.84 23.17 31.92
N SER A 941 3.96 23.62 32.82
CA SER A 941 4.28 24.69 33.76
C SER A 941 3.69 24.42 35.12
N THR A 942 4.40 24.89 36.13
CA THR A 942 3.91 24.99 37.50
C THR A 942 3.35 26.39 37.74
N SER A 943 3.12 26.73 39.00
CA SER A 943 2.82 28.11 39.39
C SER A 943 4.00 29.08 39.25
N SER A 944 5.24 28.59 39.07
CA SER A 944 6.44 29.45 39.09
C SER A 944 7.57 29.07 38.14
N THR A 945 7.39 27.98 37.37
CA THR A 945 8.36 27.47 36.40
C THR A 945 7.66 26.95 35.15
N ALA A 946 8.37 26.83 34.04
CA ALA A 946 7.89 26.19 32.83
C ALA A 946 9.00 25.40 32.13
N LEU A 947 8.68 24.21 31.64
CA LEU A 947 9.56 23.38 30.84
C LEU A 947 9.31 23.65 29.35
N LEU A 948 10.39 23.97 28.64
CA LEU A 948 10.40 24.25 27.21
C LEU A 948 11.41 23.32 26.53
N GLU A 949 11.07 22.82 25.36
CA GLU A 949 11.90 21.89 24.58
C GLU A 949 12.07 22.38 23.15
N TRP A 950 13.20 22.07 22.52
CA TRP A 950 13.45 22.28 21.09
C TRP A 950 14.56 21.36 20.61
N SER A 951 14.72 21.28 19.30
CA SER A 951 15.84 20.59 18.67
C SER A 951 16.61 21.51 17.73
N THR A 952 17.82 21.07 17.37
CA THR A 952 18.75 21.77 16.50
C THR A 952 19.48 20.80 15.61
N THR A 953 19.84 21.22 14.39
CA THR A 953 20.51 20.34 13.40
C THR A 953 21.99 20.07 13.68
N LYS A 954 22.68 20.85 14.52
CA LYS A 954 24.00 20.50 15.10
C LYS A 954 24.07 20.89 16.59
N PRO A 955 25.00 20.30 17.37
CA PRO A 955 25.24 20.69 18.76
C PRO A 955 25.49 22.20 18.90
N ALA A 956 24.78 22.84 19.82
CA ALA A 956 24.74 24.29 19.93
C ALA A 956 24.63 24.79 21.37
N SER A 957 24.81 26.10 21.55
CA SER A 957 24.56 26.80 22.80
C SER A 957 23.85 28.12 22.52
N GLY A 958 23.03 28.57 23.46
CA GLY A 958 22.10 29.66 23.21
C GLY A 958 21.47 30.25 24.46
N ARG A 959 20.33 30.91 24.28
CA ARG A 959 19.48 31.39 25.38
C ARG A 959 18.00 31.28 25.04
N VAL A 960 17.15 31.16 26.05
CA VAL A 960 15.70 31.31 25.94
C VAL A 960 15.29 32.61 26.60
N ASP A 961 14.53 33.45 25.90
CA ASP A 961 13.98 34.70 26.40
C ASP A 961 12.45 34.59 26.49
N CYS A 962 11.88 34.90 27.66
CA CYS A 962 10.44 34.93 27.90
C CYS A 962 9.97 36.33 28.32
N ILE A 963 8.86 36.80 27.76
CA ILE A 963 8.24 38.10 28.02
C ILE A 963 6.76 37.96 28.39
N THR A 964 6.19 38.97 29.03
CA THR A 964 4.75 39.05 29.32
C THR A 964 4.06 39.96 28.31
N PRO A 965 3.36 39.43 27.28
CA PRO A 965 2.86 40.23 26.15
C PRO A 965 1.81 41.28 26.56
N ASN A 966 1.05 41.02 27.63
CA ASN A 966 -0.09 41.84 28.05
C ASN A 966 0.18 42.89 29.14
N GLU A 967 1.43 43.04 29.61
CA GLU A 967 1.83 43.98 30.68
C GLU A 967 3.06 44.83 30.25
N PRO A 968 2.91 45.81 29.32
CA PRO A 968 4.06 46.53 28.75
C PRO A 968 4.78 47.45 29.73
N SER A 969 4.14 47.85 30.83
CA SER A 969 4.72 48.80 31.81
C SER A 969 5.63 48.14 32.85
N VAL A 970 5.70 46.80 32.89
CA VAL A 970 6.56 46.00 33.80
C VAL A 970 7.16 44.78 33.06
N SER A 971 7.37 44.89 31.74
CA SER A 971 8.01 43.83 30.93
C SER A 971 9.41 43.54 31.46
N THR A 972 9.54 42.42 32.17
CA THR A 972 10.83 41.88 32.62
C THR A 972 11.12 40.69 31.73
N THR A 973 12.03 40.87 30.76
CA THR A 973 12.51 39.74 29.96
C THR A 973 13.28 38.79 30.87
N LEU A 974 12.76 37.58 31.04
CA LEU A 974 13.44 36.50 31.72
C LEU A 974 14.29 35.78 30.69
N SER A 975 15.61 35.81 30.86
CA SER A 975 16.57 35.22 29.93
C SER A 975 17.37 34.14 30.63
N GLN A 976 17.42 32.94 30.05
CA GLN A 976 18.15 31.81 30.61
C GLN A 976 19.06 31.18 29.54
N PRO A 977 20.39 31.10 29.77
CA PRO A 977 21.31 30.48 28.84
C PRO A 977 21.22 28.95 28.90
N TRP A 978 21.56 28.30 27.78
CA TRP A 978 21.65 26.84 27.66
C TRP A 978 22.87 26.44 26.83
N VAL A 979 23.37 25.22 27.07
CA VAL A 979 24.47 24.61 26.32
C VAL A 979 24.12 23.14 26.12
N GLY A 980 24.02 22.69 24.87
CA GLY A 980 23.69 21.30 24.54
C GLY A 980 24.74 20.68 23.61
N GLN A 981 25.24 19.50 23.96
CA GLN A 981 26.12 18.72 23.08
C GLN A 981 25.33 17.77 22.16
N GLY A 982 24.03 17.56 22.42
CA GLY A 982 23.10 16.81 21.58
C GLY A 982 22.30 17.69 20.62
N LEU A 983 21.39 17.08 19.88
CA LEU A 983 20.49 17.77 18.93
C LEU A 983 19.18 18.21 19.58
N THR A 984 18.74 17.56 20.65
CA THR A 984 17.55 17.92 21.41
C THR A 984 17.93 18.60 22.71
N HIS A 985 17.13 19.58 23.11
CA HIS A 985 17.41 20.47 24.24
C HIS A 985 16.14 20.73 25.03
N ALA A 986 16.29 20.87 26.35
CA ALA A 986 15.23 21.25 27.26
C ALA A 986 15.73 22.35 28.21
N ILE A 987 14.83 23.22 28.65
CA ILE A 987 15.12 24.19 29.71
C ILE A 987 13.91 24.40 30.63
N THR A 988 14.17 24.48 31.93
CA THR A 988 13.18 24.94 32.90
C THR A 988 13.37 26.44 33.14
N MET A 989 12.45 27.26 32.63
CA MET A 989 12.36 28.68 32.91
C MET A 989 11.84 28.91 34.33
N ALA A 990 12.65 29.51 35.20
CA ALA A 990 12.30 29.76 36.60
C ALA A 990 11.91 31.22 36.90
N ASN A 991 11.39 31.46 38.10
CA ASN A 991 10.93 32.78 38.59
C ASN A 991 9.74 33.36 37.80
N LEU A 992 8.87 32.49 37.28
CA LEU A 992 7.61 32.90 36.67
C LEU A 992 6.59 33.28 37.76
N SER A 993 5.67 34.16 37.43
CA SER A 993 4.55 34.52 38.29
C SER A 993 3.36 33.61 38.03
N SER A 994 2.62 33.21 39.08
CA SER A 994 1.47 32.31 38.99
C SER A 994 0.25 32.96 38.29
N GLY A 995 -0.39 32.21 37.39
CA GLY A 995 -1.56 32.67 36.63
C GLY A 995 -1.24 33.74 35.58
N VAL A 996 0.00 33.82 35.11
CA VAL A 996 0.49 34.82 34.15
C VAL A 996 0.84 34.15 32.82
N GLU A 997 0.48 34.84 31.73
CA GLU A 997 0.80 34.44 30.37
C GLU A 997 2.21 34.92 29.99
N TYR A 998 3.01 34.02 29.41
CA TYR A 998 4.35 34.27 28.90
C TYR A 998 4.45 33.88 27.43
N GLU A 999 5.21 34.68 26.68
CA GLU A 999 5.65 34.41 25.31
C GLU A 999 7.17 34.20 25.33
N CYS A 1000 7.65 33.07 24.83
CA CYS A 1000 9.06 32.69 24.86
C CYS A 1000 9.63 32.46 23.46
N GLN A 1001 10.94 32.64 23.30
CA GLN A 1001 11.72 32.33 22.10
C GLN A 1001 13.10 31.80 22.47
N VAL A 1002 13.62 30.84 21.72
CA VAL A 1002 15.01 30.35 21.86
C VAL A 1002 15.92 30.94 20.77
N PHE A 1003 17.17 31.20 21.13
CA PHE A 1003 18.19 31.78 20.26
C PHE A 1003 19.45 30.93 20.24
N VAL A 1004 20.00 30.70 19.05
CA VAL A 1004 21.35 30.15 18.79
C VAL A 1004 22.07 31.16 17.90
N ASP A 1005 23.12 31.79 18.42
CA ASP A 1005 23.81 32.92 17.78
C ASP A 1005 22.82 34.02 17.31
N SER A 1006 22.62 34.17 15.99
CA SER A 1006 21.69 35.12 15.38
C SER A 1006 20.34 34.52 14.97
N LEU A 1007 20.17 33.21 15.11
CA LEU A 1007 18.92 32.49 14.80
C LEU A 1007 17.96 32.58 15.99
N SER A 1008 16.66 32.67 15.70
CA SER A 1008 15.58 32.63 16.68
C SER A 1008 14.50 31.66 16.26
N SER A 1009 13.89 30.95 17.21
CA SER A 1009 12.70 30.13 16.95
C SER A 1009 11.44 30.97 16.76
N GLU A 1010 10.34 30.30 16.42
CA GLU A 1010 8.99 30.86 16.63
C GLU A 1010 8.70 31.12 18.13
N SER A 1011 7.68 31.94 18.39
CA SER A 1011 7.22 32.26 19.74
C SER A 1011 6.30 31.17 20.28
N VAL A 1012 6.53 30.74 21.52
CA VAL A 1012 5.65 29.82 22.25
C VAL A 1012 4.98 30.55 23.39
N ASN A 1013 3.65 30.45 23.46
CA ASN A 1013 2.83 31.04 24.51
C ASN A 1013 2.35 29.99 25.51
N PHE A 1014 2.40 30.30 26.80
CA PHE A 1014 1.78 29.48 27.84
C PHE A 1014 1.33 30.32 29.03
N THR A 1015 0.43 29.78 29.85
CA THR A 1015 -0.01 30.39 31.11
C THR A 1015 0.37 29.49 32.29
N THR A 1016 1.06 30.04 33.27
CA THR A 1016 1.42 29.31 34.50
C THR A 1016 0.19 28.94 35.32
N SER A 1017 0.25 27.81 36.01
CA SER A 1017 -0.86 27.35 36.87
C SER A 1017 -1.16 28.32 38.02
N THR A 1018 -2.42 28.38 38.44
CA THR A 1018 -2.84 29.09 39.67
C THR A 1018 -2.73 28.22 40.93
N VAL A 1019 -2.53 26.91 40.74
CA VAL A 1019 -2.37 25.94 41.82
C VAL A 1019 -0.88 25.82 42.13
N VAL A 1020 -0.52 26.17 43.37
CA VAL A 1020 0.85 26.03 43.88
C VAL A 1020 1.03 24.61 44.36
N ASP A 1021 1.96 23.90 43.73
CA ASP A 1021 2.39 22.59 44.20
C ASP A 1021 3.45 22.73 45.31
N THR A 1022 3.25 21.96 46.37
CA THR A 1022 4.05 21.98 47.60
C THR A 1022 4.49 20.59 48.03
N THR A 1023 4.19 19.56 47.23
CA THR A 1023 4.51 18.17 47.54
C THR A 1023 5.80 17.81 46.83
N ALA A 1024 6.69 17.07 47.49
CA ALA A 1024 7.90 16.59 46.84
C ALA A 1024 7.61 15.28 46.07
N PRO A 1025 8.36 14.97 45.01
CA PRO A 1025 8.20 13.70 44.30
C PRO A 1025 8.51 12.53 45.25
N ASP A 1026 7.67 11.50 45.24
CA ASP A 1026 7.98 10.25 45.94
C ASP A 1026 9.07 9.51 45.18
N LEU A 1027 10.16 9.12 45.86
CA LEU A 1027 11.25 8.32 45.30
C LEU A 1027 10.97 6.84 45.55
N LEU A 1028 10.72 6.11 44.49
CA LEU A 1028 10.34 4.71 44.50
C LEU A 1028 11.42 3.87 43.82
N ASN A 1029 11.57 2.62 44.29
CA ASN A 1029 12.36 1.58 43.64
C ASN A 1029 13.82 1.95 43.31
N LEU A 1030 14.53 2.55 44.26
CA LEU A 1030 15.97 2.84 44.11
C LEU A 1030 16.78 1.54 44.07
N ALA A 1031 17.38 1.23 42.91
CA ALA A 1031 18.21 0.06 42.68
C ALA A 1031 19.64 0.44 42.26
N VAL A 1032 20.60 -0.44 42.57
CA VAL A 1032 22.00 -0.32 42.15
C VAL A 1032 22.52 -1.67 41.67
N GLU A 1033 22.94 -1.74 40.41
CA GLU A 1033 23.61 -2.89 39.80
C GLU A 1033 25.09 -2.57 39.57
N VAL A 1034 25.99 -3.45 40.01
CA VAL A 1034 27.42 -3.34 39.66
C VAL A 1034 27.70 -4.19 38.42
N LEU A 1035 28.07 -3.54 37.32
CA LEU A 1035 28.41 -4.16 36.05
C LEU A 1035 29.78 -4.83 36.11
N GLU A 1036 30.01 -5.81 35.24
CA GLU A 1036 31.26 -6.60 35.20
C GLU A 1036 32.53 -5.76 34.95
N ASP A 1037 32.38 -4.59 34.34
CA ASP A 1037 33.46 -3.64 34.08
C ASP A 1037 33.72 -2.65 35.23
N GLY A 1038 32.99 -2.78 36.35
CA GLY A 1038 33.15 -1.96 37.54
C GLY A 1038 32.26 -0.73 37.63
N ARG A 1039 31.46 -0.46 36.60
CA ARG A 1039 30.48 0.63 36.65
C ARG A 1039 29.29 0.23 37.52
N ALA A 1040 28.64 1.19 38.17
CA ALA A 1040 27.38 0.98 38.86
C ALA A 1040 26.25 1.64 38.06
N ARG A 1041 25.25 0.86 37.66
CA ARG A 1041 23.98 1.36 37.11
C ARG A 1041 23.02 1.59 38.26
N ILE A 1042 22.55 2.82 38.39
CA ILE A 1042 21.63 3.29 39.43
C ILE A 1042 20.32 3.64 38.73
N SER A 1043 19.20 3.11 39.20
CA SER A 1043 17.87 3.44 38.66
C SER A 1043 16.87 3.72 39.78
N TRP A 1044 15.89 4.57 39.51
CA TRP A 1044 14.77 4.85 40.40
C TRP A 1044 13.60 5.47 39.64
N TYR A 1045 12.41 5.41 40.22
CA TYR A 1045 11.19 6.03 39.69
C TYR A 1045 10.68 7.14 40.62
N THR A 1046 10.03 8.15 40.07
CA THR A 1046 9.34 9.19 40.83
C THR A 1046 7.85 9.30 40.50
N SER A 1047 7.05 9.64 41.51
CA SER A 1047 5.58 9.80 41.35
C SER A 1047 5.16 10.86 40.32
N GLU A 1048 6.07 11.79 40.01
CA GLU A 1048 5.91 12.87 39.04
C GLU A 1048 7.27 13.22 38.40
N SER A 1049 7.26 13.95 37.29
CA SER A 1049 8.50 14.27 36.58
C SER A 1049 9.45 15.07 37.48
N SER A 1050 10.70 14.61 37.55
CA SER A 1050 11.66 15.14 38.53
C SER A 1050 13.08 15.27 37.97
N THR A 1051 13.90 16.06 38.65
CA THR A 1051 15.34 16.22 38.37
C THR A 1051 16.14 15.06 38.93
N GLU A 1052 17.41 14.95 38.53
CA GLU A 1052 18.29 13.87 38.94
C GLU A 1052 19.51 14.45 39.66
N GLN A 1053 19.79 14.07 40.90
CA GLN A 1053 21.07 14.38 41.54
C GLN A 1053 21.59 13.18 42.29
N ILE A 1054 22.78 12.72 41.91
CA ILE A 1054 23.38 11.49 42.43
C ILE A 1054 24.67 11.83 43.15
N SER A 1055 24.77 11.40 44.40
CA SER A 1055 25.97 11.52 45.22
C SER A 1055 26.50 10.15 45.63
N LEU A 1056 27.79 9.93 45.38
CA LEU A 1056 28.52 8.76 45.88
C LEU A 1056 29.48 9.21 46.98
N ASN A 1057 29.36 8.64 48.18
CA ASN A 1057 30.13 9.03 49.37
C ASN A 1057 30.13 10.56 49.63
N GLN A 1058 28.95 11.18 49.50
CA GLN A 1058 28.72 12.64 49.68
C GLN A 1058 29.36 13.53 48.61
N GLN A 1059 29.86 12.96 47.51
CA GLN A 1059 30.32 13.71 46.36
C GLN A 1059 29.32 13.57 45.22
N ILE A 1060 28.81 14.70 44.72
CA ILE A 1060 27.92 14.72 43.55
C ILE A 1060 28.72 14.21 42.35
N VAL A 1061 28.24 13.12 41.76
CA VAL A 1061 28.84 12.49 40.57
C VAL A 1061 28.04 12.77 39.31
N TYR A 1062 26.75 13.07 39.46
CA TYR A 1062 25.88 13.40 38.35
C TYR A 1062 24.73 14.30 38.83
N GLN A 1063 24.31 15.21 37.95
CA GLN A 1063 23.18 16.09 38.19
C GLN A 1063 22.54 16.46 36.86
N ASP A 1064 21.25 16.17 36.70
CA ASP A 1064 20.37 16.77 35.72
C ASP A 1064 19.46 17.79 36.43
N ASN A 1065 19.41 19.00 35.89
CA ASN A 1065 18.63 20.09 36.47
C ASN A 1065 17.20 20.17 35.90
N PHE A 1066 16.81 19.27 35.00
CA PHE A 1066 15.52 19.33 34.30
C PHE A 1066 14.56 18.24 34.74
N ALA A 1067 13.40 18.65 35.25
CA ALA A 1067 12.34 17.75 35.70
C ALA A 1067 11.50 17.22 34.52
N THR A 1068 12.10 16.38 33.69
CA THR A 1068 11.51 15.93 32.41
C THR A 1068 10.89 14.54 32.52
N LYS A 1069 11.46 13.66 33.36
CA LYS A 1069 11.13 12.24 33.38
C LYS A 1069 10.68 11.78 34.76
N LYS A 1070 9.89 10.72 34.80
CA LYS A 1070 9.55 9.99 36.03
C LYS A 1070 10.48 8.80 36.27
N ASN A 1071 10.99 8.21 35.19
CA ASN A 1071 11.95 7.12 35.25
C ASN A 1071 13.37 7.67 35.10
N HIS A 1072 14.26 7.25 36.00
CA HIS A 1072 15.61 7.78 36.11
C HIS A 1072 16.63 6.64 36.11
N GLN A 1073 17.68 6.80 35.31
CA GLN A 1073 18.79 5.84 35.26
C GLN A 1073 20.12 6.55 35.00
N PHE A 1074 21.14 6.18 35.76
CA PHE A 1074 22.51 6.67 35.58
C PHE A 1074 23.51 5.53 35.71
N THR A 1075 24.48 5.46 34.80
CA THR A 1075 25.61 4.52 34.92
C THR A 1075 26.88 5.29 35.25
N THR A 1076 27.53 4.93 36.35
CA THR A 1076 28.77 5.59 36.79
C THR A 1076 29.95 5.26 35.87
N GLU A 1077 31.02 6.04 35.97
CA GLU A 1077 32.36 5.58 35.58
C GLU A 1077 32.78 4.36 36.43
N PRO A 1078 33.75 3.54 35.98
CA PRO A 1078 34.21 2.38 36.75
C PRO A 1078 34.66 2.78 38.16
N LEU A 1079 34.05 2.17 39.16
CA LEU A 1079 34.30 2.43 40.57
C LEU A 1079 35.39 1.51 41.10
N LEU A 1080 36.19 2.00 42.05
CA LEU A 1080 37.18 1.18 42.74
C LEU A 1080 36.49 0.16 43.66
N ASN A 1081 37.15 -0.98 43.84
CA ASN A 1081 36.73 -2.02 44.77
C ASN A 1081 36.56 -1.46 46.19
N GLY A 1082 35.36 -1.61 46.76
CA GLY A 1082 35.02 -1.06 48.07
C GLY A 1082 33.52 -0.83 48.29
N GLU A 1083 33.18 -0.36 49.48
CA GLU A 1083 31.82 0.04 49.87
C GLU A 1083 31.53 1.49 49.42
N TRP A 1084 30.37 1.69 48.81
CA TRP A 1084 29.89 2.98 48.33
C TRP A 1084 28.53 3.32 48.95
N ASN A 1085 28.38 4.56 49.42
CA ASN A 1085 27.10 5.11 49.86
C ASN A 1085 26.52 5.97 48.75
N LEU A 1086 25.34 5.58 48.26
CA LEU A 1086 24.56 6.30 47.27
C LEU A 1086 23.51 7.19 47.97
N GLU A 1087 23.36 8.41 47.49
CA GLU A 1087 22.22 9.28 47.75
C GLU A 1087 21.70 9.81 46.41
N VAL A 1088 20.41 9.61 46.15
CA VAL A 1088 19.69 10.25 45.04
C VAL A 1088 18.78 11.34 45.60
N VAL A 1089 18.74 12.50 44.95
CA VAL A 1089 17.85 13.61 45.27
C VAL A 1089 17.09 13.96 44.01
N SER A 1090 15.77 14.01 44.11
CA SER A 1090 14.88 14.38 43.01
C SER A 1090 14.04 15.58 43.41
N LEU A 1091 14.02 16.59 42.54
CA LEU A 1091 13.20 17.80 42.68
C LEU A 1091 12.15 17.85 41.59
N ASP A 1092 10.90 18.15 41.94
CA ASP A 1092 9.88 18.47 40.95
C ASP A 1092 10.18 19.81 40.24
N ALA A 1093 9.36 20.14 39.24
CA ALA A 1093 9.47 21.42 38.54
C ALA A 1093 9.18 22.64 39.44
N SER A 1094 8.50 22.46 40.59
CA SER A 1094 8.20 23.51 41.58
C SER A 1094 9.33 23.75 42.58
N GLY A 1095 10.39 22.92 42.55
CA GLY A 1095 11.53 22.97 43.46
C GLY A 1095 11.33 22.23 44.78
N ASN A 1096 10.27 21.43 44.94
CA ASN A 1096 10.11 20.54 46.09
C ASN A 1096 11.00 19.30 45.90
N SER A 1097 11.79 18.96 46.92
CA SER A 1097 12.82 17.91 46.83
C SER A 1097 12.56 16.75 47.77
N ASN A 1098 12.83 15.53 47.32
CA ASN A 1098 12.91 14.33 48.15
C ASN A 1098 14.26 13.63 47.94
N SER A 1099 14.68 12.75 48.84
CA SER A 1099 15.95 12.02 48.74
C SER A 1099 15.85 10.58 49.24
N SER A 1100 16.58 9.67 48.60
CA SER A 1100 16.70 8.26 48.99
C SER A 1100 18.16 7.82 49.00
N THR A 1101 18.51 6.82 49.83
CA THR A 1101 19.90 6.38 50.01
C THR A 1101 20.02 4.86 49.92
N ALA A 1102 21.11 4.37 49.31
CA ALA A 1102 21.44 2.95 49.24
C ALA A 1102 22.93 2.70 49.54
N GLN A 1103 23.29 1.46 49.89
CA GLN A 1103 24.67 1.02 50.06
C GLN A 1103 24.95 -0.15 49.13
N PHE A 1104 26.09 -0.14 48.44
CA PHE A 1104 26.50 -1.22 47.55
C PHE A 1104 28.02 -1.44 47.59
N ILE A 1105 28.46 -2.61 47.12
CA ILE A 1105 29.87 -3.02 47.12
C ILE A 1105 30.30 -3.30 45.68
N VAL A 1106 31.43 -2.70 45.28
CA VAL A 1106 32.09 -3.02 44.02
C VAL A 1106 33.24 -3.98 44.32
N ASN A 1107 33.26 -5.14 43.65
CA ASN A 1107 34.30 -6.16 43.84
C ASN A 1107 34.59 -6.88 42.52
N ILE A 1108 35.48 -6.30 41.71
CA ILE A 1108 35.95 -6.84 40.44
C ILE A 1108 37.26 -7.59 40.69
N GLU A 1109 37.32 -8.86 40.29
CA GLU A 1109 38.55 -9.64 40.38
C GLU A 1109 39.65 -9.06 39.47
N GLY A 1110 40.74 -8.58 40.07
CA GLY A 1110 41.94 -8.09 39.34
C GLY A 1110 42.36 -6.65 39.60
N GLN A 1111 41.55 -5.84 40.28
CA GLN A 1111 41.96 -4.51 40.78
C GLN A 1111 42.31 -4.57 42.27
N ASP A 1112 43.60 -4.76 42.59
CA ASP A 1112 44.10 -4.62 43.95
C ASP A 1112 44.82 -3.27 44.13
N ASN A 1113 44.49 -2.60 45.24
CA ASN A 1113 44.90 -1.25 45.64
C ASN A 1113 46.41 -0.95 45.46
N GLN A 1114 46.77 0.05 44.65
CA GLN A 1114 48.05 0.76 44.77
C GLN A 1114 47.84 2.17 45.30
N GLY A 1115 47.91 2.30 46.62
CA GLY A 1115 48.26 3.55 47.30
C GLY A 1115 49.54 3.35 48.09
N ASP A 1116 50.68 3.77 47.56
CA ASP A 1116 51.60 4.68 48.25
C ASP A 1116 52.73 5.10 47.29
N GLY A 1117 52.87 6.40 47.08
CA GLY A 1117 53.93 6.98 46.27
C GLY A 1117 55.17 7.26 47.13
N GLN A 1118 56.25 6.51 46.92
CA GLN A 1118 57.57 6.99 47.33
C GLN A 1118 58.64 6.63 46.28
N VAL A 1119 59.16 7.68 45.68
CA VAL A 1119 60.32 7.70 44.78
C VAL A 1119 61.58 7.35 45.56
N ASP A 1120 62.33 6.35 45.10
CA ASP A 1120 63.80 6.43 45.12
C ASP A 1120 64.46 5.55 44.05
N SER A 1121 65.51 6.11 43.46
CA SER A 1121 66.31 5.60 42.33
C SER A 1121 67.37 4.59 42.76
N THR A 1122 67.66 3.55 41.96
CA THR A 1122 69.01 3.14 41.49
C THR A 1122 69.03 1.82 40.67
N ASP A 1123 70.00 1.75 39.75
CA ASP A 1123 70.35 0.72 38.75
C ASP A 1123 70.39 -0.76 39.20
N SER A 1124 70.08 -1.70 38.29
CA SER A 1124 71.04 -2.56 37.54
C SER A 1124 70.48 -3.92 37.08
N ASP A 1125 70.75 -4.23 35.80
CA ASP A 1125 71.03 -5.51 35.12
C ASP A 1125 70.04 -6.71 35.13
N ASP A 1126 69.53 -6.97 33.91
CA ASP A 1126 69.49 -8.24 33.15
C ASP A 1126 68.88 -9.55 33.72
N GLU A 1127 67.78 -9.97 33.08
CA GLU A 1127 67.56 -11.23 32.31
C GLU A 1127 66.14 -11.84 32.47
N THR A 1128 65.41 -11.84 31.34
CA THR A 1128 64.48 -12.87 30.85
C THR A 1128 63.25 -13.31 31.68
N SER A 1129 62.05 -12.95 31.20
CA SER A 1129 61.07 -13.92 30.66
C SER A 1129 59.81 -13.22 30.11
N SER A 1130 59.57 -13.40 28.82
CA SER A 1130 58.39 -13.03 28.02
C SER A 1130 57.16 -13.90 28.32
N VAL A 1131 55.95 -13.32 28.29
CA VAL A 1131 54.77 -13.89 27.60
C VAL A 1131 53.83 -12.75 27.18
N ASP A 1132 53.91 -12.35 25.92
CA ASP A 1132 52.82 -11.79 25.13
C ASP A 1132 52.08 -12.96 24.47
N SER A 1133 50.74 -13.03 24.56
CA SER A 1133 49.95 -13.90 23.66
C SER A 1133 48.50 -13.44 23.50
N SER A 1134 48.24 -12.50 22.60
CA SER A 1134 46.90 -12.31 21.99
C SER A 1134 46.93 -12.36 20.45
N THR A 1135 48.11 -12.22 19.84
CA THR A 1135 48.24 -12.13 18.37
C THR A 1135 48.31 -13.50 17.67
N VAL A 1136 48.76 -14.56 18.35
CA VAL A 1136 48.88 -15.90 17.74
C VAL A 1136 47.52 -16.61 17.62
N ILE A 1137 46.58 -16.31 18.52
CA ILE A 1137 45.21 -16.87 18.49
C ILE A 1137 44.41 -16.24 17.35
N GLN A 1138 44.56 -14.93 17.13
CA GLN A 1138 43.89 -14.23 16.02
C GLN A 1138 44.41 -14.66 14.64
N ILE A 1139 45.72 -14.90 14.51
CA ILE A 1139 46.29 -15.44 13.25
C ILE A 1139 45.85 -16.89 13.01
N GLY A 1140 45.70 -17.70 14.07
CA GLY A 1140 45.19 -19.06 13.97
C GLY A 1140 43.75 -19.14 13.46
N LEU A 1141 42.87 -18.28 13.98
CA LEU A 1141 41.46 -18.18 13.57
C LEU A 1141 41.32 -17.75 12.11
N LEU A 1142 42.13 -16.78 11.66
CA LEU A 1142 42.14 -16.31 10.28
C LEU A 1142 42.60 -17.39 9.28
N VAL A 1143 43.56 -18.24 9.66
CA VAL A 1143 44.01 -19.36 8.80
C VAL A 1143 42.96 -20.47 8.71
N VAL A 1144 42.19 -20.72 9.78
CA VAL A 1144 41.10 -21.72 9.77
C VAL A 1144 39.94 -21.24 8.89
N ILE A 1145 39.56 -19.97 9.00
CA ILE A 1145 38.52 -19.37 8.15
C ILE A 1145 38.97 -19.40 6.68
N LEU A 1146 40.23 -19.05 6.38
CA LEU A 1146 40.76 -19.10 5.02
C LEU A 1146 40.79 -20.53 4.44
N LEU A 1147 41.08 -21.54 5.27
CA LEU A 1147 41.06 -22.96 4.85
C LEU A 1147 39.64 -23.49 4.62
N LEU A 1148 38.65 -23.01 5.38
CA LEU A 1148 37.23 -23.33 5.19
C LEU A 1148 36.69 -22.70 3.89
N VAL A 1149 37.05 -21.45 3.60
CA VAL A 1149 36.67 -20.77 2.34
C VAL A 1149 37.33 -21.45 1.13
N VAL A 1150 38.61 -21.85 1.22
CA VAL A 1150 39.28 -22.61 0.14
C VAL A 1150 38.69 -24.03 0.00
N GLY A 1151 38.18 -24.62 1.08
CA GLY A 1151 37.43 -25.88 1.07
C GLY A 1151 36.11 -25.76 0.31
N PHE A 1152 35.33 -24.70 0.56
CA PHE A 1152 34.07 -24.43 -0.15
C PHE A 1152 34.28 -24.15 -1.65
N ILE A 1153 35.34 -23.41 -2.01
CA ILE A 1153 35.66 -23.12 -3.42
C ILE A 1153 36.11 -24.39 -4.17
N ARG A 1154 36.73 -25.37 -3.49
CA ARG A 1154 37.11 -26.65 -4.12
C ARG A 1154 35.96 -27.63 -4.31
N VAL A 1155 34.92 -27.55 -3.47
CA VAL A 1155 33.72 -28.41 -3.60
C VAL A 1155 32.78 -27.90 -4.69
N ARG A 1156 32.79 -26.60 -5.00
CA ARG A 1156 31.94 -26.00 -6.04
C ARG A 1156 32.49 -26.10 -7.48
N GLN A 1157 33.69 -26.65 -7.70
CA GLN A 1157 34.32 -26.79 -9.02
C GLN A 1157 34.47 -28.25 -9.51
N SER A 1158 33.88 -29.23 -8.83
CA SER A 1158 33.91 -30.63 -9.27
C SER A 1158 32.53 -31.28 -9.28
N GLU A 1159 31.65 -30.81 -10.14
CA GLU A 1159 30.50 -31.62 -10.61
C GLU A 1159 30.06 -31.11 -11.99
N SER A 1160 30.77 -31.57 -13.01
CA SER A 1160 30.28 -31.64 -14.38
C SER A 1160 30.65 -33.00 -14.95
N SER A 1161 29.71 -33.56 -15.72
CA SER A 1161 29.70 -34.81 -16.49
C SER A 1161 29.03 -36.05 -15.86
N ASP A 1162 27.82 -36.30 -16.38
CA ASP A 1162 27.27 -37.56 -16.89
C ASP A 1162 26.60 -38.59 -15.94
N ASP A 1163 25.37 -38.92 -16.37
CA ASP A 1163 24.60 -40.16 -16.22
C ASP A 1163 23.73 -40.43 -14.96
N ASP A 1164 22.42 -40.16 -15.17
CA ASP A 1164 21.32 -41.14 -15.18
C ASP A 1164 20.64 -41.56 -13.83
N LYS A 1165 19.32 -41.28 -13.80
CA LYS A 1165 18.19 -42.18 -13.43
C LYS A 1165 17.72 -42.31 -11.95
N TRP A 1166 16.49 -41.80 -11.74
CA TRP A 1166 15.51 -42.05 -10.66
C TRP A 1166 15.75 -41.40 -9.29
N SER A 1167 15.08 -40.27 -9.04
CA SER A 1167 14.24 -40.01 -7.85
C SER A 1167 13.65 -38.61 -7.93
#